data_AF-A0A1I7SG61-F1
#
_entry.id   AF-A0A1I7SG61-F1
#
_cell.length_a   1.000
_cell.length_b   1.000
_cell.length_c   1.000
_cell.angle_alpha   90.00
_cell.angle_beta   90.00
_cell.angle_gamma   90.00
#
_symmetry.space_group_name_H-M   'P 1'
#
loop_
_entity.id
_entity.type
_entity.pdbx_description
1 polymer ?
#
loop_
_entity_poly.entity_id
_entity_poly.type
_entity_poly.pdbx_seq_one_letter_code
_entity_poly.pdbx_strand_id
1 'polypeptide(L)'
;PRALESDTALALNRYLCNAVLPLLTNHSHFFADAEHHSALLDATLHTVYRMNRLRSLTKNQRDAVSDFLVALTREIPPGMMIKLLRKVIIDIQQMHENVLVPLRIVTLHYERCNKYYGSGNSYGVATETEKRLSMLLFYAIFDSLGSQPYDPELFGKALPCLTAIGSAISPDYALTSGSEKLELAKAQADEGAWVPKPIDDSKIGLNSDINSMVNKFAEHFHDSWASRKLEKGWTQGELYSRQELTHPRLLPFKELKEYERDFYKERCAECLRALLAWNVNFELVDHDANEKANQARTASAYHGGDYNPKPIDLSNMTLEKEMLNMAERMAENSHNIWAKKTFHELGSNQGANMPLTLVPWDLLTDFERRKNRFRAQEILKFFQYHGYRMSIDDPAEDRVERIKTEGERSSVEKRFAFNLLEKLLQYLEQASFRMKSVKPSEELTRRNSFKKEGQDVKFFEKVVLPLIHAYFNAHKNYFLASSSIVQTGMASNKEKEMVANLFCRLAALLRIKNHAFGSVAKITVKCLQGLTQALDLRTLVKINSDIVRTGLLTFFNNCADDLFAAVKELKENGQYALLRGDNLRSWISLEFAYQMIIPVLTTMFLHLAKNHFGTDLLLDDIQAACYKMLDSMYMVTTLSQNYQHRRSIQYEVEKHRSGLGQCLSAFASCFPVAFLEAEFNNNNKFSVLAKSQDASVQVQEMLQNLSQHIPELEKLLVKIETTAENSTIYQDAPNVYDVDLPLLCSYLAYWWQLGPDGPNRTPLCMPAPAPFPIAQRPFLGGAPTECVRLGLEEDAVESTEARGGRLLPHGAHLQFPEVTSKMEKEDRWKKVLTLQRKRMAISLITASHLYKVEKHRGINFFMPAFSKLWLNEEDVGKDRLVADICVSFAEGWSRFRVKVLERFLRVLVVRKN
;
A
#
# COMPACT_ATOMS: atom_id res chain seq x y z
N PRO A 1 -1.03 -1.29 38.56
CA PRO A 1 -0.73 -0.23 37.55
C PRO A 1 0.12 0.97 38.04
N ARG A 2 0.94 0.86 39.09
CA ARG A 2 1.91 1.92 39.51
C ARG A 2 3.35 1.69 39.01
N ALA A 3 3.57 0.74 38.10
CA ALA A 3 4.90 0.28 37.70
C ALA A 3 5.43 0.84 36.36
N LEU A 4 4.71 1.77 35.71
CA LEU A 4 5.11 2.33 34.42
C LEU A 4 6.32 3.28 34.50
N GLU A 5 6.78 3.62 35.71
CA GLU A 5 7.89 4.52 35.99
C GLU A 5 8.88 3.94 37.03
N SER A 6 9.04 2.61 37.10
CA SER A 6 10.14 2.03 37.89
C SER A 6 11.44 2.01 37.10
N ASP A 7 12.59 2.16 37.78
CA ASP A 7 13.92 2.05 37.17
C ASP A 7 14.11 0.71 36.43
N THR A 8 13.48 -0.34 36.93
CA THR A 8 13.46 -1.66 36.29
C THR A 8 12.74 -1.67 34.95
N ALA A 9 11.62 -0.94 34.81
CA ALA A 9 10.90 -0.82 33.54
C ALA A 9 11.71 -0.02 32.51
N LEU A 10 12.39 1.05 32.94
CA LEU A 10 13.27 1.84 32.06
C LEU A 10 14.50 1.04 31.60
N ALA A 11 15.13 0.29 32.51
CA ALA A 11 16.25 -0.58 32.18
C ALA A 11 15.84 -1.68 31.19
N LEU A 12 14.67 -2.29 31.39
CA LEU A 12 14.10 -3.29 30.48
C LEU A 12 13.84 -2.69 29.09
N ASN A 13 13.21 -1.51 29.02
CA ASN A 13 12.95 -0.83 27.74
C ASN A 13 14.25 -0.54 26.97
N ARG A 14 15.33 -0.14 27.67
CA ARG A 14 16.65 0.05 27.05
C ARG A 14 17.23 -1.25 26.51
N TYR A 15 17.18 -2.33 27.29
CA TYR A 15 17.68 -3.63 26.86
C TYR A 15 16.91 -4.17 25.65
N LEU A 16 15.57 -4.15 25.71
CA LEU A 16 14.72 -4.62 24.63
C LEU A 16 14.93 -3.82 23.34
N CYS A 17 14.90 -2.49 23.40
CA CYS A 17 15.00 -1.66 22.20
C CYS A 17 16.41 -1.59 21.60
N ASN A 18 17.47 -1.73 22.41
CA ASN A 18 18.84 -1.58 21.93
C ASN A 18 19.50 -2.91 21.54
N ALA A 19 19.10 -4.03 22.12
CA ALA A 19 19.73 -5.33 21.89
C ALA A 19 18.76 -6.34 21.25
N VAL A 20 17.59 -6.55 21.86
CA VAL A 20 16.68 -7.64 21.46
C VAL A 20 15.97 -7.31 20.14
N LEU A 21 15.27 -6.19 20.05
CA LEU A 21 14.53 -5.82 18.84
C LEU A 21 15.44 -5.73 17.60
N PRO A 22 16.61 -5.05 17.63
CA PRO A 22 17.50 -5.00 16.47
C PRO A 22 18.00 -6.37 16.04
N LEU A 23 18.27 -7.27 16.99
CA LEU A 23 18.66 -8.65 16.67
C LEU A 23 17.53 -9.37 15.94
N LEU A 24 16.30 -9.30 16.45
CA LEU A 24 15.14 -9.93 15.82
C LEU A 24 14.83 -9.31 14.45
N THR A 25 15.00 -8.00 14.29
CA THR A 25 14.84 -7.30 13.01
C THR A 25 15.82 -7.82 11.95
N ASN A 26 17.09 -8.01 12.32
CA ASN A 26 18.12 -8.52 11.38
C ASN A 26 17.88 -9.97 10.95
N HIS A 27 17.13 -10.73 11.76
CA HIS A 27 16.85 -12.14 11.58
C HIS A 27 15.36 -12.41 11.31
N SER A 28 14.63 -11.41 10.81
CA SER A 28 13.17 -11.50 10.65
C SER A 28 12.73 -12.62 9.71
N HIS A 29 13.53 -12.96 8.69
CA HIS A 29 13.21 -14.01 7.72
C HIS A 29 12.92 -15.38 8.34
N PHE A 30 13.42 -15.69 9.54
CA PHE A 30 13.08 -16.93 10.26
C PHE A 30 11.62 -16.98 10.75
N PHE A 31 10.91 -15.84 10.77
CA PHE A 31 9.49 -15.82 11.14
C PHE A 31 8.58 -16.35 10.04
N ALA A 32 9.03 -16.40 8.78
CA ALA A 32 8.23 -16.91 7.66
C ALA A 32 7.84 -18.38 7.85
N ASP A 33 8.75 -19.19 8.41
CA ASP A 33 8.57 -20.63 8.61
C ASP A 33 8.02 -20.99 10.01
N ALA A 34 7.63 -20.00 10.81
CA ALA A 34 7.28 -20.17 12.22
C ALA A 34 5.76 -20.32 12.49
N GLU A 35 5.00 -20.89 11.55
CA GLU A 35 3.53 -21.02 11.65
C GLU A 35 3.06 -21.76 12.91
N HIS A 36 3.83 -22.77 13.35
CA HIS A 36 3.56 -23.52 14.58
C HIS A 36 3.59 -22.67 15.86
N HIS A 37 4.19 -21.47 15.80
CA HIS A 37 4.27 -20.52 16.91
C HIS A 37 3.41 -19.26 16.67
N SER A 38 2.37 -19.36 15.84
CA SER A 38 1.48 -18.24 15.47
C SER A 38 0.93 -17.45 16.67
N ALA A 39 0.54 -18.12 17.77
CA ALA A 39 0.06 -17.43 18.97
C ALA A 39 1.13 -16.57 19.66
N LEU A 40 2.39 -17.04 19.68
CA LEU A 40 3.51 -16.28 20.23
C LEU A 40 3.85 -15.07 19.34
N LEU A 41 3.82 -15.26 18.02
CA LEU A 41 4.01 -14.17 17.04
C LEU A 41 2.90 -13.11 17.15
N ASP A 42 1.63 -13.52 17.31
CA ASP A 42 0.48 -12.63 17.53
C ASP A 42 0.65 -11.79 18.81
N ALA A 43 1.05 -12.43 19.92
CA ALA A 43 1.34 -11.69 21.15
C ALA A 43 2.56 -10.79 21.05
N THR A 44 3.62 -11.22 20.35
CA THR A 44 4.82 -10.41 20.12
C THR A 44 4.46 -9.15 19.34
N LEU A 45 3.72 -9.29 18.23
CA LEU A 45 3.21 -8.18 17.42
C LEU A 45 2.40 -7.19 18.27
N HIS A 46 1.44 -7.69 19.05
CA HIS A 46 0.62 -6.85 19.91
C HIS A 46 1.38 -6.20 21.07
N THR A 47 2.37 -6.87 21.63
CA THR A 47 3.17 -6.36 22.75
C THR A 47 4.06 -5.23 22.25
N VAL A 48 4.77 -5.44 21.14
CA VAL A 48 5.65 -4.41 20.57
C VAL A 48 4.83 -3.25 20.00
N TYR A 49 3.64 -3.50 19.44
CA TYR A 49 2.69 -2.45 19.08
C TYR A 49 2.25 -1.60 20.28
N ARG A 50 1.96 -2.23 21.43
CA ARG A 50 1.64 -1.51 22.68
C ARG A 50 2.85 -0.74 23.21
N MET A 51 4.08 -1.25 23.04
CA MET A 51 5.29 -0.52 23.41
C MET A 51 5.39 0.82 22.68
N ASN A 52 4.93 0.91 21.43
CA ASN A 52 4.89 2.17 20.68
C ASN A 52 4.02 3.27 21.36
N ARG A 53 3.13 2.90 22.30
CA ARG A 53 2.30 3.86 23.07
C ARG A 53 2.97 4.33 24.36
N LEU A 54 4.12 3.77 24.74
CA LEU A 54 4.81 4.15 25.97
C LEU A 54 5.45 5.53 25.81
N ARG A 55 4.96 6.50 26.59
CA ARG A 55 5.49 7.87 26.65
C ARG A 55 6.95 7.94 27.12
N SER A 56 7.42 6.92 27.84
CA SER A 56 8.78 6.84 28.38
C SER A 56 9.86 6.45 27.35
N LEU A 57 9.48 6.09 26.11
CA LEU A 57 10.45 5.73 25.07
C LEU A 57 11.06 6.95 24.39
N THR A 58 12.39 6.91 24.20
CA THR A 58 13.09 7.91 23.38
C THR A 58 12.74 7.75 21.90
N LYS A 59 13.05 8.77 21.08
CA LYS A 59 12.83 8.70 19.62
C LYS A 59 13.54 7.50 18.99
N ASN A 60 14.83 7.32 19.27
CA ASN A 60 15.62 6.19 18.75
C ASN A 60 15.05 4.82 19.14
N GLN A 61 14.50 4.70 20.36
CA GLN A 61 13.87 3.46 20.80
C GLN A 61 12.54 3.20 20.07
N ARG A 62 11.75 4.25 19.82
CA ARG A 62 10.54 4.14 18.98
C ARG A 62 10.87 3.78 17.54
N ASP A 63 11.97 4.29 17.00
CA ASP A 63 12.44 3.91 15.66
C ASP A 63 12.78 2.42 15.61
N ALA A 64 13.50 1.89 16.61
CA ALA A 64 13.78 0.45 16.72
C ALA A 64 12.50 -0.42 16.84
N VAL A 65 11.51 0.05 17.61
CA VAL A 65 10.18 -0.58 17.70
C VAL A 65 9.48 -0.56 16.34
N SER A 66 9.46 0.58 15.65
CA SER A 66 8.84 0.72 14.33
C SER A 66 9.51 -0.19 13.30
N ASP A 67 10.84 -0.24 13.28
CA ASP A 67 11.58 -1.05 12.30
C ASP A 67 11.40 -2.55 12.54
N PHE A 68 11.33 -2.98 13.80
CA PHE A 68 10.97 -4.36 14.12
C PHE A 68 9.54 -4.70 13.70
N LEU A 69 8.55 -3.84 14.00
CA LEU A 69 7.17 -4.09 13.60
C LEU A 69 7.03 -4.22 12.08
N VAL A 70 7.72 -3.35 11.34
CA VAL A 70 7.80 -3.42 9.87
C VAL A 70 8.38 -4.75 9.41
N ALA A 71 9.53 -5.15 9.96
CA ALA A 71 10.18 -6.41 9.59
C ALA A 71 9.31 -7.62 9.93
N LEU A 72 8.68 -7.66 11.11
CA LEU A 72 7.77 -8.73 11.50
C LEU A 72 6.54 -8.78 10.58
N THR A 73 5.92 -7.64 10.28
CA THR A 73 4.74 -7.60 9.38
C THR A 73 5.02 -8.03 7.96
N ARG A 74 6.28 -7.98 7.52
CA ARG A 74 6.70 -8.47 6.21
C ARG A 74 6.74 -10.00 6.13
N GLU A 75 6.86 -10.68 7.26
CA GLU A 75 7.06 -12.13 7.32
C GLU A 75 5.81 -12.88 7.78
N ILE A 76 4.91 -12.24 8.57
CA ILE A 76 3.70 -12.90 9.06
C ILE A 76 2.62 -13.06 7.96
N PRO A 77 1.84 -14.16 7.98
CA PRO A 77 0.68 -14.35 7.11
C PRO A 77 -0.39 -13.26 7.30
N PRO A 78 -1.15 -12.90 6.25
CA PRO A 78 -2.12 -11.81 6.30
C PRO A 78 -3.24 -12.02 7.33
N GLY A 79 -3.72 -13.26 7.50
CA GLY A 79 -4.80 -13.58 8.46
C GLY A 79 -4.48 -13.24 9.92
N MET A 80 -3.20 -13.17 10.30
CA MET A 80 -2.79 -12.75 11.66
C MET A 80 -3.00 -11.26 11.91
N MET A 81 -3.15 -10.44 10.86
CA MET A 81 -3.31 -9.00 10.99
C MET A 81 -4.68 -8.58 11.50
N ILE A 82 -5.69 -9.45 11.50
CA ILE A 82 -7.08 -9.13 11.86
C ILE A 82 -7.17 -8.40 13.21
N LYS A 83 -6.57 -8.96 14.26
CA LYS A 83 -6.63 -8.36 15.61
C LYS A 83 -5.89 -7.03 15.66
N LEU A 84 -4.79 -6.88 14.91
CA LEU A 84 -4.03 -5.63 14.85
C LEU A 84 -4.80 -4.55 14.10
N LEU A 85 -5.39 -4.86 12.95
CA LEU A 85 -6.19 -3.94 12.16
C LEU A 85 -7.34 -3.34 12.99
N ARG A 86 -8.02 -4.15 13.83
CA ARG A 86 -9.05 -3.65 14.76
C ARG A 86 -8.52 -2.58 15.71
N LYS A 87 -7.34 -2.80 16.32
CA LYS A 87 -6.69 -1.83 17.21
C LYS A 87 -6.26 -0.58 16.46
N VAL A 88 -5.69 -0.74 15.27
CA VAL A 88 -5.26 0.38 14.43
C VAL A 88 -6.44 1.26 14.00
N ILE A 89 -7.60 0.68 13.65
CA ILE A 89 -8.81 1.44 13.33
C ILE A 89 -9.21 2.34 14.51
N ILE A 90 -9.26 1.79 15.72
CA ILE A 90 -9.60 2.53 16.94
C ILE A 90 -8.56 3.63 17.19
N ASP A 91 -7.27 3.30 17.07
CA ASP A 91 -6.18 4.25 17.33
C ASP A 91 -6.19 5.43 16.35
N ILE A 92 -6.53 5.18 15.08
CA ILE A 92 -6.65 6.23 14.05
C ILE A 92 -7.88 7.08 14.30
N GLN A 93 -9.04 6.49 14.61
CA GLN A 93 -10.26 7.23 14.94
C GLN A 93 -10.10 8.13 16.16
N GLN A 94 -9.31 7.71 17.15
CA GLN A 94 -9.03 8.48 18.36
C GLN A 94 -7.84 9.45 18.22
N MET A 95 -7.14 9.46 17.07
CA MET A 95 -6.02 10.35 16.78
C MET A 95 -4.93 10.37 17.87
N HIS A 96 -4.44 9.18 18.27
CA HIS A 96 -3.36 9.09 19.26
C HIS A 96 -2.04 9.75 18.79
N GLU A 97 -1.21 10.22 19.73
CA GLU A 97 0.05 10.95 19.45
C GLU A 97 1.08 10.20 18.58
N ASN A 98 0.94 8.88 18.37
CA ASN A 98 1.90 8.04 17.65
C ASN A 98 1.29 7.27 16.43
N VAL A 99 0.29 7.83 15.74
CA VAL A 99 -0.41 7.21 14.60
C VAL A 99 0.48 6.93 13.37
N LEU A 100 1.66 7.55 13.27
CA LEU A 100 2.58 7.37 12.14
C LEU A 100 3.09 5.94 11.97
N VAL A 101 3.39 5.24 13.08
CA VAL A 101 3.89 3.86 13.05
C VAL A 101 2.80 2.89 12.59
N PRO A 102 1.56 2.92 13.13
CA PRO A 102 0.43 2.17 12.57
C PRO A 102 0.24 2.38 11.07
N LEU A 103 0.26 3.63 10.59
CA LEU A 103 0.10 3.92 9.16
C LEU A 103 1.20 3.29 8.31
N ARG A 104 2.47 3.32 8.77
CA ARG A 104 3.60 2.69 8.08
C ARG A 104 3.43 1.17 7.98
N ILE A 105 3.05 0.53 9.08
CA ILE A 105 2.84 -0.93 9.15
C ILE A 105 1.72 -1.37 8.20
N VAL A 106 0.59 -0.65 8.25
CA VAL A 106 -0.57 -0.94 7.39
C VAL A 106 -0.23 -0.75 5.91
N THR A 107 0.45 0.35 5.56
CA THR A 107 0.88 0.61 4.17
C THR A 107 1.65 -0.57 3.61
N LEU A 108 2.69 -1.01 4.32
CA LEU A 108 3.54 -2.12 3.89
C LEU A 108 2.78 -3.45 3.77
N HIS A 109 1.84 -3.70 4.68
CA HIS A 109 1.00 -4.89 4.64
C HIS A 109 0.16 -4.93 3.36
N TYR A 110 -0.55 -3.84 3.02
CA TYR A 110 -1.38 -3.81 1.81
C TYR A 110 -0.55 -3.74 0.52
N GLU A 111 0.61 -3.10 0.52
CA GLU A 111 1.53 -3.13 -0.64
C GLU A 111 2.04 -4.55 -0.91
N ARG A 112 2.42 -5.30 0.13
CA ARG A 112 2.85 -6.71 0.02
C ARG A 112 1.69 -7.63 -0.36
N CYS A 113 0.54 -7.45 0.25
CA CYS A 113 -0.60 -8.35 0.15
C CYS A 113 -1.68 -7.88 -0.84
N ASN A 114 -1.38 -6.95 -1.75
CA ASN A 114 -2.38 -6.36 -2.66
C ASN A 114 -3.19 -7.45 -3.39
N LYS A 115 -2.51 -8.41 -4.02
CA LYS A 115 -3.17 -9.54 -4.72
C LYS A 115 -4.05 -10.38 -3.80
N TYR A 116 -3.66 -10.62 -2.54
CA TYR A 116 -4.43 -11.40 -1.57
C TYR A 116 -5.82 -10.80 -1.28
N TYR A 117 -5.90 -9.47 -1.18
CA TYR A 117 -7.16 -8.75 -0.90
C TYR A 117 -8.05 -8.58 -2.13
N GLY A 118 -7.47 -8.56 -3.34
CA GLY A 118 -8.18 -8.44 -4.61
C GLY A 118 -8.52 -9.79 -5.27
N SER A 119 -7.54 -10.40 -5.92
CA SER A 119 -7.70 -11.55 -6.83
C SER A 119 -7.22 -12.90 -6.28
N GLY A 120 -6.59 -12.91 -5.11
CA GLY A 120 -5.95 -14.07 -4.49
C GLY A 120 -4.45 -14.19 -4.78
N ASN A 121 -3.71 -14.87 -3.90
CA ASN A 121 -2.30 -15.23 -4.09
C ASN A 121 -1.97 -16.57 -3.40
N SER A 122 -0.68 -16.84 -3.15
CA SER A 122 -0.19 -18.05 -2.46
C SER A 122 -0.77 -18.28 -1.07
N TYR A 123 -1.25 -17.23 -0.38
CA TYR A 123 -1.92 -17.31 0.92
C TYR A 123 -3.45 -17.55 0.78
N GLY A 124 -3.95 -17.72 -0.43
CA GLY A 124 -5.38 -17.82 -0.74
C GLY A 124 -6.00 -16.45 -1.02
N VAL A 125 -7.24 -16.25 -0.56
CA VAL A 125 -8.02 -15.02 -0.75
C VAL A 125 -8.39 -14.46 0.62
N ALA A 126 -8.41 -13.13 0.74
CA ALA A 126 -8.83 -12.45 1.96
C ALA A 126 -10.23 -12.88 2.41
N THR A 127 -10.37 -13.16 3.70
CA THR A 127 -11.64 -13.50 4.34
C THR A 127 -12.59 -12.30 4.35
N GLU A 128 -13.88 -12.55 4.56
CA GLU A 128 -14.90 -11.49 4.67
C GLU A 128 -14.57 -10.49 5.78
N THR A 129 -14.08 -10.98 6.92
CA THR A 129 -13.65 -10.14 8.05
C THR A 129 -12.50 -9.22 7.66
N GLU A 130 -11.52 -9.72 6.90
CA GLU A 130 -10.37 -8.94 6.46
C GLU A 130 -10.79 -7.84 5.48
N LYS A 131 -11.55 -8.18 4.43
CA LYS A 131 -12.05 -7.20 3.45
C LYS A 131 -12.88 -6.10 4.12
N ARG A 132 -13.71 -6.48 5.09
CA ARG A 132 -14.49 -5.55 5.89
C ARG A 132 -13.61 -4.59 6.69
N LEU A 133 -12.62 -5.11 7.42
CA LEU A 133 -11.70 -4.28 8.21
C LEU A 133 -10.89 -3.35 7.32
N SER A 134 -10.50 -3.79 6.12
CA SER A 134 -9.84 -2.94 5.12
C SER A 134 -10.70 -1.73 4.76
N MET A 135 -11.98 -1.95 4.46
CA MET A 135 -12.92 -0.88 4.09
C MET A 135 -13.16 0.09 5.26
N LEU A 136 -13.34 -0.43 6.49
CA LEU A 136 -13.50 0.41 7.67
C LEU A 136 -12.23 1.23 7.97
N LEU A 137 -11.05 0.63 7.81
CA LEU A 137 -9.78 1.31 7.99
C LEU A 137 -9.57 2.42 6.96
N PHE A 138 -9.95 2.17 5.70
CA PHE A 138 -9.91 3.18 4.65
C PHE A 138 -10.71 4.42 5.05
N TYR A 139 -11.99 4.25 5.42
CA TYR A 139 -12.85 5.38 5.82
C TYR A 139 -12.40 6.02 7.13
N ALA A 140 -11.91 5.23 8.10
CA ALA A 140 -11.35 5.77 9.33
C ALA A 140 -10.18 6.71 9.05
N ILE A 141 -9.25 6.34 8.16
CA ILE A 141 -8.13 7.21 7.78
C ILE A 141 -8.66 8.41 6.98
N PHE A 142 -9.49 8.17 5.97
CA PHE A 142 -9.95 9.21 5.04
C PHE A 142 -10.74 10.31 5.75
N ASP A 143 -11.68 9.95 6.62
CA ASP A 143 -12.52 10.90 7.35
C ASP A 143 -11.73 11.60 8.46
N SER A 144 -10.80 10.90 9.12
CA SER A 144 -9.90 11.52 10.11
C SER A 144 -9.04 12.59 9.45
N LEU A 145 -8.43 12.32 8.29
CA LEU A 145 -7.63 13.33 7.56
C LEU A 145 -8.49 14.51 7.07
N GLY A 146 -9.73 14.28 6.65
CA GLY A 146 -10.64 15.34 6.21
C GLY A 146 -10.97 16.34 7.32
N SER A 147 -11.09 15.85 8.56
CA SER A 147 -11.41 16.67 9.73
C SER A 147 -10.21 17.40 10.36
N GLN A 148 -8.98 17.02 10.02
CA GLN A 148 -7.75 17.52 10.66
C GLN A 148 -7.04 18.61 9.82
N PRO A 149 -6.36 19.58 10.46
CA PRO A 149 -5.54 20.54 9.75
C PRO A 149 -4.38 19.82 9.04
N TYR A 150 -3.93 20.40 7.92
CA TYR A 150 -2.84 19.82 7.13
C TYR A 150 -1.53 19.75 7.93
N ASP A 151 -1.07 18.53 8.17
CA ASP A 151 0.24 18.20 8.73
C ASP A 151 1.07 17.41 7.70
N PRO A 152 2.19 17.96 7.20
CA PRO A 152 3.03 17.29 6.21
C PRO A 152 3.50 15.89 6.60
N GLU A 153 3.78 15.65 7.89
CA GLU A 153 4.31 14.36 8.35
C GLU A 153 3.21 13.30 8.37
N LEU A 154 2.06 13.62 8.98
CA LEU A 154 0.88 12.75 8.99
C LEU A 154 0.39 12.45 7.57
N PHE A 155 0.17 13.48 6.74
CA PHE A 155 -0.36 13.31 5.39
C PHE A 155 0.62 12.54 4.51
N GLY A 156 1.93 12.77 4.69
CA GLY A 156 2.99 12.03 3.97
C GLY A 156 3.02 10.54 4.28
N LYS A 157 2.53 10.10 5.45
CA LYS A 157 2.39 8.68 5.80
C LYS A 157 0.99 8.12 5.54
N ALA A 158 -0.04 8.94 5.66
CA ALA A 158 -1.42 8.50 5.52
C ALA A 158 -1.85 8.34 4.05
N LEU A 159 -1.34 9.17 3.14
CA LEU A 159 -1.68 9.06 1.72
C LEU A 159 -1.22 7.72 1.11
N PRO A 160 0.04 7.27 1.25
CA PRO A 160 0.46 5.95 0.80
C PRO A 160 -0.41 4.81 1.37
N CYS A 161 -0.78 4.93 2.65
CA CYS A 161 -1.65 3.97 3.32
C CYS A 161 -3.05 3.90 2.67
N LEU A 162 -3.68 5.06 2.45
CA LEU A 162 -4.97 5.16 1.77
C LEU A 162 -4.93 4.60 0.36
N THR A 163 -3.88 4.92 -0.41
CA THR A 163 -3.73 4.40 -1.78
C THR A 163 -3.50 2.89 -1.78
N ALA A 164 -2.68 2.36 -0.86
CA ALA A 164 -2.42 0.93 -0.77
C ALA A 164 -3.70 0.14 -0.43
N ILE A 165 -4.49 0.63 0.54
CA ILE A 165 -5.77 0.02 0.89
C ILE A 165 -6.77 0.14 -0.28
N GLY A 166 -6.91 1.33 -0.85
CA GLY A 166 -7.85 1.59 -1.95
C GLY A 166 -7.54 0.80 -3.22
N SER A 167 -6.27 0.51 -3.49
CA SER A 167 -5.85 -0.34 -4.61
C SER A 167 -6.04 -1.84 -4.32
N ALA A 168 -5.98 -2.27 -3.06
CA ALA A 168 -6.08 -3.67 -2.67
C ALA A 168 -7.53 -4.16 -2.49
N ILE A 169 -8.45 -3.30 -2.06
CA ILE A 169 -9.87 -3.64 -1.90
C ILE A 169 -10.53 -3.74 -3.29
N SER A 170 -11.32 -4.79 -3.51
CA SER A 170 -12.12 -4.91 -4.73
C SER A 170 -13.18 -3.79 -4.81
N PRO A 171 -13.28 -3.06 -5.94
CA PRO A 171 -14.24 -1.97 -6.12
C PRO A 171 -15.71 -2.35 -5.83
N ASP A 172 -16.09 -3.60 -6.10
CA ASP A 172 -17.45 -4.13 -5.93
C ASP A 172 -17.74 -4.71 -4.54
N TYR A 173 -16.76 -4.70 -3.63
CA TYR A 173 -16.97 -5.15 -2.25
C TYR A 173 -18.03 -4.29 -1.56
N ALA A 174 -19.06 -4.91 -0.99
CA ALA A 174 -20.16 -4.22 -0.32
C ALA A 174 -20.26 -4.63 1.16
N LEU A 175 -20.44 -3.65 2.05
CA LEU A 175 -20.57 -3.91 3.47
C LEU A 175 -21.86 -4.70 3.76
N THR A 176 -21.70 -5.86 4.38
CA THR A 176 -22.81 -6.62 4.96
C THR A 176 -23.24 -5.99 6.29
N SER A 177 -24.53 -5.71 6.44
CA SER A 177 -25.07 -5.10 7.66
C SER A 177 -25.07 -6.10 8.82
N GLY A 178 -24.13 -5.96 9.75
CA GLY A 178 -24.16 -6.67 11.05
C GLY A 178 -22.81 -6.76 11.78
N SER A 179 -22.79 -6.53 13.10
CA SER A 179 -21.66 -6.74 14.06
C SER A 179 -20.57 -5.65 14.23
N GLU A 180 -20.52 -4.61 13.40
CA GLU A 180 -19.49 -3.54 13.43
C GLU A 180 -19.23 -2.93 14.83
N LYS A 181 -20.29 -2.47 15.49
CA LYS A 181 -20.17 -1.82 16.80
C LYS A 181 -19.76 -2.80 17.89
N LEU A 182 -20.19 -4.06 17.78
CA LEU A 182 -19.93 -5.06 18.80
C LEU A 182 -18.47 -5.50 18.79
N GLU A 183 -17.88 -5.72 17.60
CA GLU A 183 -16.49 -6.16 17.52
C GLU A 183 -15.48 -5.04 17.79
N LEU A 184 -15.77 -3.80 17.35
CA LEU A 184 -14.94 -2.65 17.70
C LEU A 184 -15.05 -2.33 19.21
N ALA A 185 -16.24 -2.48 19.81
CA ALA A 185 -16.41 -2.35 21.27
C ALA A 185 -15.65 -3.44 22.05
N LYS A 186 -15.61 -4.69 21.55
CA LYS A 186 -14.79 -5.76 22.13
C LYS A 186 -13.30 -5.43 22.06
N ALA A 187 -12.81 -4.94 20.91
CA ALA A 187 -11.42 -4.52 20.76
C ALA A 187 -11.06 -3.34 21.68
N GLN A 188 -11.99 -2.41 21.89
CA GLN A 188 -11.83 -1.31 22.85
C GLN A 188 -11.84 -1.80 24.31
N ALA A 189 -12.57 -2.87 24.63
CA ALA A 189 -12.57 -3.49 25.96
C ALA A 189 -11.31 -4.33 26.26
N ASP A 190 -10.50 -4.63 25.24
CA ASP A 190 -9.20 -5.31 25.31
C ASP A 190 -7.99 -4.34 25.21
N GLU A 191 -8.25 -3.04 25.21
CA GLU A 191 -7.25 -1.99 25.45
C GLU A 191 -6.77 -2.05 26.91
N GLY A 192 -5.50 -2.41 27.12
CA GLY A 192 -4.87 -2.36 28.45
C GLY A 192 -4.09 -3.61 28.85
N ALA A 193 -3.66 -3.64 30.11
CA ALA A 193 -3.04 -4.82 30.70
C ALA A 193 -4.02 -5.99 30.69
N TRP A 194 -3.54 -7.21 30.38
CA TRP A 194 -4.39 -8.38 30.45
C TRP A 194 -4.89 -8.56 31.89
N VAL A 195 -6.21 -8.59 32.03
CA VAL A 195 -6.88 -8.92 33.28
C VAL A 195 -7.72 -10.17 32.97
N PRO A 196 -7.52 -11.29 33.68
CA PRO A 196 -8.32 -12.48 33.47
C PRO A 196 -9.78 -12.17 33.77
N LYS A 197 -10.65 -12.41 32.79
CA LYS A 197 -12.10 -12.20 32.87
C LYS A 197 -12.81 -13.56 32.88
N PRO A 198 -12.76 -14.32 33.99
CA PRO A 198 -13.57 -15.53 34.10
C PRO A 198 -15.05 -15.16 34.07
N ILE A 199 -15.88 -16.07 33.56
CA ILE A 199 -17.32 -15.87 33.52
C ILE A 199 -17.88 -15.79 34.95
N ASP A 200 -18.85 -14.90 35.16
CA ASP A 200 -19.56 -14.82 36.43
C ASP A 200 -20.64 -15.89 36.47
N ASP A 201 -20.36 -16.98 37.19
CA ASP A 201 -21.21 -18.17 37.27
C ASP A 201 -21.97 -18.26 38.62
N SER A 202 -21.93 -17.19 39.42
CA SER A 202 -22.47 -17.19 40.78
C SER A 202 -24.00 -17.23 40.84
N LYS A 203 -24.67 -16.83 39.75
CA LYS A 203 -26.14 -16.74 39.65
C LYS A 203 -26.78 -17.92 38.91
N ILE A 204 -25.98 -18.84 38.38
CA ILE A 204 -26.45 -19.94 37.53
C ILE A 204 -26.58 -21.19 38.40
N GLY A 205 -27.82 -21.62 38.62
CA GLY A 205 -28.13 -22.88 39.29
C GLY A 205 -28.03 -24.06 38.32
N LEU A 206 -27.46 -25.18 38.79
CA LEU A 206 -27.52 -26.44 38.07
C LEU A 206 -28.86 -27.14 38.37
N ASN A 207 -29.51 -27.71 37.35
CA ASN A 207 -30.71 -28.52 37.55
C ASN A 207 -30.38 -29.85 38.26
N SER A 208 -31.40 -30.60 38.68
CA SER A 208 -31.24 -31.89 39.38
C SER A 208 -30.44 -32.91 38.56
N ASP A 209 -30.65 -32.92 37.25
CA ASP A 209 -30.09 -33.93 36.34
C ASP A 209 -28.60 -33.70 36.12
N ILE A 210 -28.20 -32.45 35.88
CA ILE A 210 -26.80 -32.04 35.79
C ILE A 210 -26.10 -32.25 37.13
N ASN A 211 -26.73 -31.95 38.27
CA ASN A 211 -26.15 -32.23 39.59
C ASN A 211 -25.93 -33.73 39.83
N SER A 212 -26.86 -34.58 39.40
CA SER A 212 -26.68 -36.04 39.42
C SER A 212 -25.47 -36.45 38.57
N MET A 213 -25.32 -35.87 37.38
CA MET A 213 -24.19 -36.13 36.50
C MET A 213 -22.86 -35.64 37.07
N VAL A 214 -22.83 -34.48 37.74
CA VAL A 214 -21.64 -33.96 38.45
C VAL A 214 -21.17 -34.95 39.51
N ASN A 215 -22.09 -35.53 40.28
CA ASN A 215 -21.74 -36.54 41.29
C ASN A 215 -21.17 -37.81 40.65
N LYS A 216 -21.80 -38.31 39.57
CA LYS A 216 -21.31 -39.48 38.82
C LYS A 216 -19.93 -39.23 38.20
N PHE A 217 -19.71 -38.04 37.63
CA PHE A 217 -18.43 -37.65 37.05
C PHE A 217 -17.34 -37.50 38.12
N ALA A 218 -17.65 -36.90 39.27
CA ALA A 218 -16.68 -36.73 40.36
C ALA A 218 -16.17 -38.09 40.88
N GLU A 219 -17.06 -39.07 41.02
CA GLU A 219 -16.73 -40.45 41.37
C GLU A 219 -15.87 -41.10 40.28
N HIS A 220 -16.31 -41.02 39.01
CA HIS A 220 -15.56 -41.55 37.87
C HIS A 220 -14.14 -40.96 37.75
N PHE A 221 -14.00 -39.64 37.92
CA PHE A 221 -12.73 -38.94 37.81
C PHE A 221 -11.78 -39.30 38.96
N HIS A 222 -12.31 -39.50 40.16
CA HIS A 222 -11.55 -40.03 41.30
C HIS A 222 -11.10 -41.47 41.07
N ASP A 223 -11.98 -42.35 40.60
CA ASP A 223 -11.68 -43.74 40.26
C ASP A 223 -10.59 -43.83 39.17
N SER A 224 -10.63 -42.93 38.17
CA SER A 224 -9.59 -42.83 37.10
C SER A 224 -8.24 -42.35 37.64
N TRP A 225 -8.24 -41.46 38.62
CA TRP A 225 -7.01 -41.07 39.33
C TRP A 225 -6.46 -42.22 40.18
N ALA A 226 -7.32 -42.91 40.92
CA ALA A 226 -6.96 -44.00 41.81
C ALA A 226 -6.42 -45.21 41.03
N SER A 227 -7.07 -45.59 39.93
CA SER A 227 -6.63 -46.68 39.05
C SER A 227 -5.20 -46.46 38.55
N ARG A 228 -4.90 -45.28 37.99
CA ARG A 228 -3.53 -44.91 37.54
C ARG A 228 -2.49 -44.86 38.65
N LYS A 229 -2.91 -44.72 39.91
CA LYS A 229 -2.04 -44.75 41.08
C LYS A 229 -1.76 -46.19 41.51
N LEU A 230 -2.80 -47.03 41.56
CA LEU A 230 -2.67 -48.47 41.86
C LEU A 230 -1.83 -49.19 40.79
N GLU A 231 -2.01 -48.88 39.50
CA GLU A 231 -1.16 -49.38 38.40
C GLU A 231 0.32 -49.04 38.59
N LYS A 232 0.62 -47.93 39.27
CA LYS A 232 1.98 -47.48 39.60
C LYS A 232 2.48 -48.03 40.94
N GLY A 233 1.77 -48.99 41.52
CA GLY A 233 2.12 -49.64 42.79
C GLY A 233 1.80 -48.83 44.04
N TRP A 234 0.95 -47.80 43.95
CA TRP A 234 0.54 -47.05 45.15
C TRP A 234 -0.51 -47.81 45.95
N THR A 235 -0.40 -47.82 47.27
CA THR A 235 -1.34 -48.48 48.20
C THR A 235 -1.99 -47.49 49.17
N GLN A 236 -3.06 -47.92 49.83
CA GLN A 236 -3.72 -47.09 50.85
C GLN A 236 -2.81 -46.95 52.08
N GLY A 237 -2.80 -45.75 52.68
CA GLY A 237 -2.13 -45.50 53.96
C GLY A 237 -2.59 -44.20 54.58
N GLU A 238 -2.50 -44.09 55.90
CA GLU A 238 -3.02 -42.94 56.66
C GLU A 238 -2.32 -41.60 56.32
N LEU A 239 -1.04 -41.67 55.95
CA LEU A 239 -0.22 -40.53 55.58
C LEU A 239 0.33 -40.72 54.15
N TYR A 240 0.50 -39.60 53.45
CA TYR A 240 1.14 -39.60 52.14
C TYR A 240 2.64 -39.87 52.27
N SER A 241 3.12 -40.96 51.67
CA SER A 241 4.55 -41.27 51.56
C SER A 241 4.94 -41.57 50.11
N ARG A 242 5.88 -40.79 49.57
CA ARG A 242 6.44 -41.06 48.25
C ARG A 242 7.43 -42.23 48.25
N GLN A 243 8.06 -42.52 49.40
CA GLN A 243 9.01 -43.62 49.56
C GLN A 243 8.30 -44.96 49.64
N GLU A 244 7.25 -45.03 50.47
CA GLU A 244 6.42 -46.24 50.67
C GLU A 244 5.27 -46.37 49.65
N LEU A 245 5.14 -45.40 48.74
CA LEU A 245 4.06 -45.30 47.75
C LEU A 245 2.64 -45.35 48.36
N THR A 246 2.44 -44.76 49.54
CA THR A 246 1.13 -44.74 50.21
C THR A 246 0.38 -43.42 49.97
N HIS A 247 -0.95 -43.47 49.79
CA HIS A 247 -1.78 -42.27 49.67
C HIS A 247 -3.13 -42.39 50.43
N PRO A 248 -3.50 -41.39 51.26
CA PRO A 248 -4.71 -41.43 52.10
C PRO A 248 -6.05 -41.33 51.36
N ARG A 249 -6.03 -41.11 50.04
CA ARG A 249 -7.23 -40.92 49.21
C ARG A 249 -7.51 -42.14 48.32
N LEU A 250 -6.72 -43.22 48.44
CA LEU A 250 -6.96 -44.49 47.76
C LEU A 250 -8.05 -45.29 48.49
N LEU A 251 -9.21 -44.66 48.61
CA LEU A 251 -10.44 -45.20 49.19
C LEU A 251 -11.59 -44.93 48.21
N PRO A 252 -12.68 -45.71 48.28
CA PRO A 252 -13.89 -45.44 47.51
C PRO A 252 -14.36 -43.99 47.68
N PHE A 253 -14.85 -43.37 46.59
CA PHE A 253 -15.26 -41.95 46.58
C PHE A 253 -16.24 -41.58 47.70
N LYS A 254 -17.10 -42.52 48.12
CA LYS A 254 -18.08 -42.32 49.20
C LYS A 254 -17.43 -42.17 50.58
N GLU A 255 -16.28 -42.78 50.81
CA GLU A 255 -15.55 -42.79 52.08
C GLU A 255 -14.58 -41.61 52.24
N LEU A 256 -14.39 -40.83 51.18
CA LEU A 256 -13.63 -39.57 51.24
C LEU A 256 -14.34 -38.55 52.14
N LYS A 257 -13.54 -37.66 52.73
CA LYS A 257 -14.06 -36.55 53.53
C LYS A 257 -14.89 -35.61 52.65
N GLU A 258 -15.88 -34.96 53.25
CA GLU A 258 -16.82 -34.11 52.52
C GLU A 258 -16.13 -33.03 51.68
N TYR A 259 -15.19 -32.28 52.27
CA TYR A 259 -14.42 -31.26 51.55
C TYR A 259 -13.60 -31.81 50.36
N GLU A 260 -13.19 -33.08 50.40
CA GLU A 260 -12.44 -33.72 49.30
C GLU A 260 -13.34 -34.14 48.15
N ARG A 261 -14.57 -34.58 48.47
CA ARG A 261 -15.60 -34.88 47.48
C ARG A 261 -16.09 -33.60 46.83
N ASP A 262 -16.31 -32.56 47.62
CA ASP A 262 -16.77 -31.26 47.15
C ASP A 262 -15.74 -30.62 46.22
N PHE A 263 -14.44 -30.79 46.50
CA PHE A 263 -13.38 -30.34 45.58
C PHE A 263 -13.54 -30.92 44.16
N TYR A 264 -13.87 -32.21 44.02
CA TYR A 264 -14.08 -32.82 42.69
C TYR A 264 -15.38 -32.35 42.05
N LYS A 265 -16.47 -32.25 42.83
CA LYS A 265 -17.77 -31.80 42.35
C LYS A 265 -17.73 -30.35 41.88
N GLU A 266 -17.11 -29.47 42.66
CA GLU A 266 -17.00 -28.05 42.37
C GLU A 266 -16.24 -27.79 41.06
N ARG A 267 -15.17 -28.56 40.78
CA ARG A 267 -14.39 -28.42 39.54
C ARG A 267 -15.18 -28.80 38.29
N CYS A 268 -16.06 -29.79 38.39
CA CYS A 268 -16.97 -30.15 37.31
C CYS A 268 -18.11 -29.14 37.19
N ALA A 269 -18.73 -28.77 38.32
CA ALA A 269 -19.82 -27.81 38.38
C ALA A 269 -19.42 -26.42 37.85
N GLU A 270 -18.21 -25.93 38.14
CA GLU A 270 -17.63 -24.69 37.58
C GLU A 270 -17.61 -24.72 36.05
N CYS A 271 -17.17 -25.83 35.45
CA CYS A 271 -17.13 -25.97 34.00
C CYS A 271 -18.53 -26.02 33.37
N LEU A 272 -19.48 -26.70 34.00
CA LEU A 272 -20.85 -26.83 33.51
C LEU A 272 -21.66 -25.54 33.68
N ARG A 273 -21.49 -24.82 34.79
CA ARG A 273 -22.09 -23.48 34.97
C ARG A 273 -21.57 -22.50 33.92
N ALA A 274 -20.28 -22.58 33.57
CA ALA A 274 -19.72 -21.76 32.49
C ALA A 274 -20.36 -22.07 31.12
N LEU A 275 -20.65 -23.33 30.81
CA LEU A 275 -21.37 -23.72 29.59
C LEU A 275 -22.79 -23.16 29.55
N LEU A 276 -23.54 -23.30 30.65
CA LEU A 276 -24.88 -22.71 30.77
C LEU A 276 -24.84 -21.17 30.63
N ALA A 277 -23.80 -20.52 31.17
CA ALA A 277 -23.60 -19.07 31.04
C ALA A 277 -23.33 -18.62 29.59
N TRP A 278 -22.85 -19.54 28.74
CA TRP A 278 -22.67 -19.33 27.31
C TRP A 278 -23.88 -19.78 26.47
N ASN A 279 -25.03 -20.00 27.10
CA ASN A 279 -26.27 -20.48 26.47
C ASN A 279 -26.12 -21.85 25.78
N VAL A 280 -25.28 -22.73 26.34
CA VAL A 280 -25.24 -24.13 25.92
C VAL A 280 -26.37 -24.89 26.61
N ASN A 281 -27.23 -25.52 25.82
CA ASN A 281 -28.29 -26.39 26.31
C ASN A 281 -27.78 -27.84 26.44
N PHE A 282 -28.27 -28.56 27.44
CA PHE A 282 -27.95 -29.97 27.68
C PHE A 282 -29.23 -30.79 27.53
N GLU A 283 -29.34 -31.51 26.42
CA GLU A 283 -30.49 -32.36 26.14
C GLU A 283 -30.08 -33.82 26.13
N LEU A 284 -30.85 -34.65 26.84
CA LEU A 284 -30.70 -36.10 26.76
C LEU A 284 -31.41 -36.57 25.49
N VAL A 285 -30.64 -36.97 24.47
CA VAL A 285 -31.18 -37.36 23.16
C VAL A 285 -31.09 -38.87 22.95
N ASP A 286 -30.01 -39.49 23.42
CA ASP A 286 -29.79 -40.94 23.28
C ASP A 286 -30.11 -41.66 24.60
N HIS A 287 -31.39 -42.00 24.76
CA HIS A 287 -31.89 -42.71 25.93
C HIS A 287 -31.32 -44.13 26.06
N ASP A 288 -31.08 -44.81 24.93
CA ASP A 288 -30.51 -46.16 24.90
C ASP A 288 -29.04 -46.16 25.39
N ALA A 289 -28.25 -45.17 24.97
CA ALA A 289 -26.89 -44.99 25.47
C ALA A 289 -26.88 -44.69 26.98
N ASN A 290 -27.81 -43.85 27.46
CA ASN A 290 -27.92 -43.56 28.88
C ASN A 290 -28.31 -44.78 29.72
N GLU A 291 -29.24 -45.61 29.23
CA GLU A 291 -29.60 -46.87 29.90
C GLU A 291 -28.42 -47.84 29.93
N LYS A 292 -27.73 -48.03 28.79
CA LYS A 292 -26.51 -48.86 28.72
C LYS A 292 -25.42 -48.34 29.65
N ALA A 293 -25.20 -47.04 29.71
CA ALA A 293 -24.22 -46.40 30.59
C ALA A 293 -24.56 -46.61 32.08
N ASN A 294 -25.85 -46.55 32.44
CA ASN A 294 -26.29 -46.81 33.81
C ASN A 294 -26.22 -48.32 34.17
N GLN A 295 -26.44 -49.22 33.20
CA GLN A 295 -26.33 -50.68 33.38
C GLN A 295 -24.88 -51.18 33.39
N ALA A 296 -23.99 -50.57 32.61
CA ALA A 296 -22.56 -50.88 32.55
C ALA A 296 -21.81 -50.46 33.83
N ARG A 297 -22.46 -49.72 34.72
CA ARG A 297 -21.89 -49.28 36.00
C ARG A 297 -21.67 -50.47 36.94
N THR A 298 -20.46 -51.03 36.89
CA THR A 298 -20.00 -51.97 37.92
C THR A 298 -19.54 -51.17 39.13
N ALA A 299 -20.14 -51.37 40.31
CA ALA A 299 -19.72 -50.66 41.51
C ALA A 299 -18.24 -50.94 41.83
N SER A 300 -17.46 -49.87 42.10
CA SER A 300 -16.10 -49.99 42.61
C SER A 300 -16.13 -50.78 43.92
N ALA A 301 -15.54 -51.97 43.92
CA ALA A 301 -15.62 -52.91 45.02
C ALA A 301 -14.54 -52.62 46.07
N TYR A 302 -14.93 -52.74 47.33
CA TYR A 302 -14.03 -52.69 48.47
C TYR A 302 -14.14 -54.02 49.20
N HIS A 303 -13.17 -54.90 49.00
CA HIS A 303 -13.12 -56.21 49.65
C HIS A 303 -11.85 -56.30 50.48
N GLY A 304 -12.00 -56.37 51.80
CA GLY A 304 -10.90 -56.69 52.72
C GLY A 304 -9.76 -55.67 52.79
N GLY A 305 -10.00 -54.39 52.48
CA GLY A 305 -8.96 -53.34 52.50
C GLY A 305 -8.43 -52.95 51.12
N ASP A 306 -8.73 -53.74 50.08
CA ASP A 306 -8.28 -53.48 48.72
C ASP A 306 -9.37 -52.75 47.92
N TYR A 307 -9.11 -51.48 47.63
CA TYR A 307 -9.93 -50.64 46.76
C TYR A 307 -9.64 -50.95 45.30
N ASN A 308 -10.65 -51.40 44.55
CA ASN A 308 -10.55 -51.70 43.13
C ASN A 308 -11.41 -50.73 42.30
N PRO A 309 -10.86 -49.56 41.91
CA PRO A 309 -11.59 -48.57 41.11
C PRO A 309 -11.83 -49.08 39.69
N LYS A 310 -13.08 -48.93 39.21
CA LYS A 310 -13.47 -49.28 37.83
C LYS A 310 -13.95 -48.04 37.07
N PRO A 311 -13.02 -47.14 36.66
CA PRO A 311 -13.39 -45.99 35.85
C PRO A 311 -13.91 -46.42 34.47
N ILE A 312 -14.81 -45.63 33.90
CA ILE A 312 -15.29 -45.79 32.52
C ILE A 312 -14.14 -45.52 31.56
N ASP A 313 -13.96 -46.38 30.55
CA ASP A 313 -12.96 -46.14 29.51
C ASP A 313 -13.49 -45.17 28.45
N LEU A 314 -13.02 -43.92 28.50
CA LEU A 314 -13.35 -42.84 27.56
C LEU A 314 -12.25 -42.63 26.50
N SER A 315 -11.24 -43.50 26.43
CA SER A 315 -10.07 -43.33 25.55
C SER A 315 -10.43 -43.39 24.06
N ASN A 316 -11.37 -44.27 23.70
CA ASN A 316 -11.83 -44.49 22.32
C ASN A 316 -12.96 -43.53 21.89
N MET A 317 -13.42 -42.63 22.76
CA MET A 317 -14.46 -41.67 22.43
C MET A 317 -13.89 -40.41 21.78
N THR A 318 -14.51 -40.02 20.66
CA THR A 318 -14.19 -38.79 19.93
C THR A 318 -15.31 -37.77 20.08
N LEU A 319 -14.93 -36.53 20.39
CA LEU A 319 -15.84 -35.39 20.48
C LEU A 319 -16.09 -34.79 19.09
N GLU A 320 -17.28 -34.27 18.86
CA GLU A 320 -17.59 -33.46 17.68
C GLU A 320 -16.83 -32.12 17.69
N LYS A 321 -16.66 -31.50 16.51
CA LYS A 321 -15.92 -30.24 16.36
C LYS A 321 -16.45 -29.13 17.27
N GLU A 322 -17.76 -29.02 17.42
CA GLU A 322 -18.40 -28.02 18.29
C GLU A 322 -18.12 -28.30 19.77
N MET A 323 -18.17 -29.57 20.18
CA MET A 323 -17.83 -29.98 21.54
C MET A 323 -16.35 -29.76 21.85
N LEU A 324 -15.45 -29.95 20.89
CA LEU A 324 -14.03 -29.60 21.05
C LEU A 324 -13.82 -28.10 21.27
N ASN A 325 -14.55 -27.25 20.54
CA ASN A 325 -14.52 -25.80 20.76
C ASN A 325 -15.05 -25.42 22.15
N MET A 326 -16.13 -26.06 22.60
CA MET A 326 -16.65 -25.89 23.95
C MET A 326 -15.63 -26.32 25.02
N ALA A 327 -14.94 -27.45 24.80
CA ALA A 327 -13.89 -27.94 25.69
C ALA A 327 -12.74 -26.92 25.84
N GLU A 328 -12.32 -26.31 24.72
CA GLU A 328 -11.26 -25.31 24.73
C GLU A 328 -11.68 -24.06 25.52
N ARG A 329 -12.92 -23.59 25.32
CA ARG A 329 -13.48 -22.46 26.10
C ARG A 329 -13.56 -22.76 27.59
N MET A 330 -14.00 -23.97 27.98
CA MET A 330 -14.03 -24.40 29.38
C MET A 330 -12.62 -24.42 30.01
N ALA A 331 -11.64 -24.93 29.25
CA ALA A 331 -10.26 -24.99 29.69
C ALA A 331 -9.65 -23.59 29.87
N GLU A 332 -9.92 -22.68 28.94
CA GLU A 332 -9.56 -21.25 29.04
C GLU A 332 -10.21 -20.58 30.26
N ASN A 333 -11.51 -20.78 30.48
CA ASN A 333 -12.21 -20.19 31.63
C ASN A 333 -11.62 -20.69 32.96
N SER A 334 -11.31 -22.00 33.04
CA SER A 334 -10.63 -22.59 34.21
C SER A 334 -9.28 -21.92 34.49
N HIS A 335 -8.52 -21.60 33.42
CA HIS A 335 -7.27 -20.86 33.53
C HIS A 335 -7.50 -19.42 34.01
N ASN A 336 -8.51 -18.74 33.48
CA ASN A 336 -8.87 -17.37 33.89
C ASN A 336 -9.28 -17.29 35.38
N ILE A 337 -9.99 -18.30 35.90
CA ILE A 337 -10.35 -18.37 37.32
C ILE A 337 -9.09 -18.49 38.18
N TRP A 338 -8.18 -19.41 37.82
CA TRP A 338 -6.90 -19.57 38.52
C TRP A 338 -6.06 -18.29 38.44
N ALA A 339 -5.96 -17.68 37.27
CA ALA A 339 -5.21 -16.44 37.06
C ALA A 339 -5.77 -15.32 37.93
N LYS A 340 -7.10 -15.11 37.95
CA LYS A 340 -7.75 -14.08 38.77
C LYS A 340 -7.45 -14.25 40.25
N LYS A 341 -7.48 -15.49 40.76
CA LYS A 341 -7.10 -15.80 42.14
C LYS A 341 -5.63 -15.47 42.41
N THR A 342 -4.74 -15.86 41.51
CA THR A 342 -3.30 -15.59 41.60
C THR A 342 -2.99 -14.09 41.60
N PHE A 343 -3.67 -13.29 40.76
CA PHE A 343 -3.55 -11.83 40.77
C PHE A 343 -3.92 -11.21 42.12
N HIS A 344 -4.96 -11.73 42.76
CA HIS A 344 -5.38 -11.27 44.08
C HIS A 344 -4.33 -11.58 45.16
N GLU A 345 -3.77 -12.79 45.15
CA GLU A 345 -2.71 -13.23 46.09
C GLU A 345 -1.39 -12.45 45.91
N LEU A 346 -1.03 -12.10 44.68
CA LEU A 346 0.15 -11.28 44.38
C LEU A 346 -0.04 -9.80 44.79
N GLY A 347 -1.28 -9.31 44.77
CA GLY A 347 -1.61 -7.95 45.19
C GLY A 347 -1.52 -7.76 46.71
N SER A 348 -1.77 -8.81 47.50
CA SER A 348 -1.69 -8.80 48.96
C SER A 348 -0.28 -9.05 49.50
N ASN A 349 0.55 -9.85 48.79
CA ASN A 349 1.92 -10.16 49.18
C ASN A 349 2.95 -9.37 48.34
N GLN A 350 3.40 -8.21 48.83
CA GLN A 350 4.46 -7.44 48.17
C GLN A 350 5.77 -8.25 48.09
N GLY A 351 6.17 -8.64 46.88
CA GLY A 351 7.44 -9.35 46.61
C GLY A 351 7.33 -10.83 46.23
N ALA A 352 6.11 -11.37 46.09
CA ALA A 352 5.92 -12.74 45.60
C ALA A 352 6.31 -12.88 44.12
N ASN A 353 6.98 -13.99 43.78
CA ASN A 353 7.50 -14.26 42.43
C ASN A 353 6.32 -14.53 41.46
N MET A 354 6.28 -13.82 40.33
CA MET A 354 5.22 -13.97 39.32
C MET A 354 5.34 -15.34 38.61
N PRO A 355 4.31 -16.21 38.64
CA PRO A 355 4.34 -17.46 37.88
C PRO A 355 4.42 -17.18 36.37
N LEU A 356 5.29 -17.90 35.67
CA LEU A 356 5.47 -17.76 34.21
C LEU A 356 4.19 -18.07 33.42
N THR A 357 3.33 -18.93 33.96
CA THR A 357 2.03 -19.31 33.39
C THR A 357 0.96 -18.24 33.56
N LEU A 358 1.23 -17.11 34.24
CA LEU A 358 0.28 -16.00 34.41
C LEU A 358 0.21 -15.12 33.15
N VAL A 359 -0.21 -15.75 32.06
CA VAL A 359 -0.37 -15.18 30.73
C VAL A 359 -1.72 -15.60 30.14
N PRO A 360 -2.24 -14.92 29.10
CA PRO A 360 -3.42 -15.38 28.36
C PRO A 360 -3.31 -16.85 27.93
N TRP A 361 -4.46 -17.54 27.87
CA TRP A 361 -4.55 -18.96 27.53
C TRP A 361 -3.83 -19.30 26.21
N ASP A 362 -3.96 -18.44 25.21
CA ASP A 362 -3.34 -18.61 23.89
C ASP A 362 -1.80 -18.59 23.89
N LEU A 363 -1.16 -18.12 24.97
CA LEU A 363 0.31 -18.09 25.09
C LEU A 363 0.89 -19.26 25.86
N LEU A 364 0.04 -20.08 26.46
CA LEU A 364 0.48 -21.29 27.12
C LEU A 364 0.92 -22.33 26.09
N THR A 365 1.96 -23.07 26.42
CA THR A 365 2.38 -24.26 25.68
C THR A 365 1.34 -25.38 25.79
N ASP A 366 1.38 -26.34 24.87
CA ASP A 366 0.49 -27.50 24.94
C ASP A 366 0.67 -28.31 26.24
N PHE A 367 1.89 -28.32 26.79
CA PHE A 367 2.16 -28.94 28.08
C PHE A 367 1.41 -28.24 29.23
N GLU A 368 1.43 -26.91 29.27
CA GLU A 368 0.74 -26.11 30.28
C GLU A 368 -0.79 -26.21 30.15
N ARG A 369 -1.31 -26.25 28.92
CA ARG A 369 -2.76 -26.39 28.65
C ARG A 369 -3.29 -27.80 28.93
N ARG A 370 -2.44 -28.82 28.85
CA ARG A 370 -2.82 -30.25 28.90
C ARG A 370 -3.74 -30.57 30.07
N LYS A 371 -3.46 -30.05 31.28
CA LYS A 371 -4.25 -30.34 32.48
C LYS A 371 -5.70 -29.82 32.40
N ASN A 372 -5.89 -28.61 31.89
CA ASN A 372 -7.21 -27.99 31.79
C ASN A 372 -7.98 -28.54 30.57
N ARG A 373 -7.30 -28.72 29.43
CA ARG A 373 -7.89 -29.35 28.23
C ARG A 373 -8.37 -30.78 28.51
N PHE A 374 -7.51 -31.60 29.11
CA PHE A 374 -7.86 -32.98 29.46
C PHE A 374 -9.13 -32.99 30.32
N ARG A 375 -9.19 -32.17 31.37
CA ARG A 375 -10.38 -32.12 32.25
C ARG A 375 -11.64 -31.71 31.49
N ALA A 376 -11.57 -30.66 30.68
CA ALA A 376 -12.72 -30.20 29.92
C ALA A 376 -13.21 -31.27 28.93
N GLN A 377 -12.29 -31.90 28.19
CA GLN A 377 -12.64 -32.98 27.25
C GLN A 377 -13.22 -34.21 27.95
N GLU A 378 -12.65 -34.63 29.08
CA GLU A 378 -13.17 -35.77 29.85
C GLU A 378 -14.60 -35.52 30.37
N ILE A 379 -14.91 -34.30 30.81
CA ILE A 379 -16.28 -33.92 31.20
C ILE A 379 -17.23 -34.10 30.00
N LEU A 380 -16.87 -33.56 28.84
CA LEU A 380 -17.74 -33.61 27.66
C LEU A 380 -17.91 -35.04 27.12
N LYS A 381 -16.84 -35.84 27.11
CA LYS A 381 -16.90 -37.25 26.72
C LYS A 381 -17.81 -38.04 27.66
N PHE A 382 -17.75 -37.76 28.95
CA PHE A 382 -18.61 -38.40 29.94
C PHE A 382 -20.09 -38.08 29.72
N PHE A 383 -20.42 -36.83 29.40
CA PHE A 383 -21.80 -36.46 29.04
C PHE A 383 -22.26 -37.12 27.74
N GLN A 384 -21.40 -37.17 26.72
CA GLN A 384 -21.69 -37.86 25.46
C GLN A 384 -21.90 -39.37 25.67
N TYR A 385 -21.13 -40.00 26.57
CA TYR A 385 -21.27 -41.42 26.93
C TYR A 385 -22.64 -41.70 27.56
N HIS A 386 -23.14 -40.75 28.35
CA HIS A 386 -24.47 -40.79 28.95
C HIS A 386 -25.59 -40.29 28.03
N GLY A 387 -25.34 -40.12 26.73
CA GLY A 387 -26.36 -39.82 25.72
C GLY A 387 -26.81 -38.35 25.64
N TYR A 388 -26.07 -37.44 26.27
CA TYR A 388 -26.36 -36.00 26.22
C TYR A 388 -25.78 -35.36 24.96
N ARG A 389 -26.61 -34.56 24.28
CA ARG A 389 -26.21 -33.67 23.20
C ARG A 389 -26.16 -32.23 23.73
N MET A 390 -25.19 -31.48 23.24
CA MET A 390 -24.98 -30.08 23.60
C MET A 390 -25.15 -29.22 22.35
N SER A 391 -26.01 -28.22 22.43
CA SER A 391 -26.24 -27.22 21.38
C SER A 391 -26.13 -25.82 21.95
N ILE A 392 -25.72 -24.85 21.11
CA ILE A 392 -25.70 -23.43 21.48
C ILE A 392 -26.99 -22.81 20.97
N ASP A 393 -27.81 -22.25 21.86
CA ASP A 393 -28.96 -21.43 21.46
C ASP A 393 -28.46 -20.00 21.20
N ASP A 394 -28.10 -19.67 19.95
CA ASP A 394 -27.75 -18.30 19.57
C ASP A 394 -28.95 -17.57 18.92
N PRO A 395 -29.62 -16.62 19.61
CA PRO A 395 -30.66 -15.80 19.01
C PRO A 395 -30.16 -14.86 17.89
N ALA A 396 -28.85 -14.81 17.61
CA ALA A 396 -28.27 -14.06 16.51
C ALA A 396 -28.32 -14.80 15.16
N GLU A 397 -28.23 -16.12 15.11
CA GLU A 397 -28.24 -16.88 13.84
C GLU A 397 -29.59 -16.78 13.13
N ASP A 398 -30.67 -16.73 13.91
CA ASP A 398 -32.05 -16.60 13.44
C ASP A 398 -32.40 -15.20 12.89
N ARG A 399 -31.57 -14.18 13.20
CA ARG A 399 -31.59 -12.85 12.56
C ARG A 399 -30.72 -12.80 11.31
N VAL A 400 -29.62 -13.55 11.27
CA VAL A 400 -28.69 -13.58 10.13
C VAL A 400 -29.34 -14.28 8.93
N GLU A 401 -30.16 -15.30 9.14
CA GLU A 401 -30.92 -15.95 8.06
C GLU A 401 -32.04 -15.07 7.49
N ARG A 402 -32.75 -14.32 8.35
CA ARG A 402 -33.81 -13.39 7.90
C ARG A 402 -33.29 -12.14 7.17
N ILE A 403 -32.06 -11.71 7.46
CA ILE A 403 -31.42 -10.56 6.78
C ILE A 403 -30.86 -10.94 5.40
N LYS A 404 -30.55 -12.23 5.16
CA LYS A 404 -30.08 -12.72 3.85
C LYS A 404 -31.13 -12.56 2.74
N THR A 405 -32.42 -12.55 3.08
CA THR A 405 -33.53 -12.60 2.11
C THR A 405 -34.00 -11.21 1.63
N GLU A 406 -33.64 -10.12 2.31
CA GLU A 406 -34.09 -8.75 1.96
C GLU A 406 -33.01 -7.88 1.25
N GLY A 407 -31.78 -8.39 1.08
CA GLY A 407 -30.62 -7.60 0.64
C GLY A 407 -30.47 -7.35 -0.87
N GLU A 408 -31.23 -8.03 -1.73
CA GLU A 408 -30.86 -8.16 -3.15
C GLU A 408 -31.20 -6.97 -4.05
N ARG A 409 -31.92 -5.95 -3.57
CA ARG A 409 -32.23 -4.73 -4.35
C ARG A 409 -31.49 -3.44 -3.91
N SER A 410 -30.68 -3.47 -2.84
CA SER A 410 -29.92 -2.30 -2.33
C SER A 410 -28.37 -2.45 -2.38
N SER A 411 -27.85 -3.41 -3.14
CA SER A 411 -26.45 -3.85 -3.04
C SER A 411 -25.41 -2.89 -3.65
N VAL A 412 -25.76 -2.09 -4.67
CA VAL A 412 -24.80 -1.21 -5.38
C VAL A 412 -24.36 -0.03 -4.53
N GLU A 413 -25.27 0.62 -3.81
CA GLU A 413 -24.97 1.81 -3.00
C GLU A 413 -24.12 1.48 -1.77
N LYS A 414 -24.02 0.19 -1.41
CA LYS A 414 -23.15 -0.31 -0.34
C LYS A 414 -21.75 -0.68 -0.83
N ARG A 415 -21.49 -0.64 -2.14
CA ARG A 415 -20.18 -0.97 -2.74
C ARG A 415 -19.14 0.07 -2.39
N PHE A 416 -17.90 -0.38 -2.23
CA PHE A 416 -16.75 0.48 -1.96
C PHE A 416 -16.58 1.56 -3.03
N ALA A 417 -16.64 1.19 -4.32
CA ALA A 417 -16.50 2.13 -5.43
C ALA A 417 -17.59 3.21 -5.40
N PHE A 418 -18.86 2.82 -5.26
CA PHE A 418 -19.98 3.77 -5.18
C PHE A 418 -19.80 4.80 -4.05
N ASN A 419 -19.53 4.33 -2.83
CA ASN A 419 -19.33 5.21 -1.67
C ASN A 419 -18.11 6.13 -1.83
N LEU A 420 -17.02 5.60 -2.40
CA LEU A 420 -15.83 6.40 -2.68
C LEU A 420 -16.14 7.49 -3.72
N LEU A 421 -16.77 7.13 -4.85
CA LEU A 421 -17.14 8.08 -5.90
C LEU A 421 -18.05 9.21 -5.38
N GLU A 422 -19.01 8.87 -4.52
CA GLU A 422 -19.90 9.85 -3.89
C GLU A 422 -19.11 10.86 -3.04
N LYS A 423 -18.21 10.36 -2.17
CA LYS A 423 -17.32 11.24 -1.38
C LYS A 423 -16.40 12.08 -2.27
N LEU A 424 -15.80 11.50 -3.31
CA LEU A 424 -14.91 12.23 -4.23
C LEU A 424 -15.65 13.37 -4.94
N LEU A 425 -16.88 13.13 -5.39
CA LEU A 425 -17.74 14.17 -5.99
C LEU A 425 -18.08 15.25 -4.97
N GLN A 426 -18.41 14.89 -3.74
CA GLN A 426 -18.70 15.84 -2.66
C GLN A 426 -17.49 16.75 -2.36
N TYR A 427 -16.29 16.18 -2.21
CA TYR A 427 -15.07 16.96 -1.98
C TYR A 427 -14.71 17.84 -3.17
N LEU A 428 -14.95 17.39 -4.40
CA LEU A 428 -14.75 18.21 -5.60
C LEU A 428 -15.69 19.43 -5.61
N GLU A 429 -16.97 19.25 -5.28
CA GLU A 429 -17.94 20.35 -5.17
C GLU A 429 -17.56 21.34 -4.08
N GLN A 430 -17.19 20.84 -2.90
CA GLN A 430 -16.72 21.68 -1.78
C GLN A 430 -15.47 22.47 -2.14
N ALA A 431 -14.49 21.83 -2.79
CA ALA A 431 -13.28 22.48 -3.28
C ALA A 431 -13.61 23.55 -4.33
N SER A 432 -14.46 23.23 -5.31
CA SER A 432 -14.92 24.15 -6.35
C SER A 432 -15.54 25.43 -5.77
N PHE A 433 -16.40 25.28 -4.75
CA PHE A 433 -17.02 26.43 -4.07
C PHE A 433 -16.03 27.27 -3.25
N ARG A 434 -15.05 26.62 -2.60
CA ARG A 434 -14.08 27.28 -1.70
C ARG A 434 -12.87 27.88 -2.43
N MET A 435 -12.55 27.39 -3.63
CA MET A 435 -11.47 27.90 -4.48
C MET A 435 -11.81 29.30 -5.03
N LYS A 436 -11.28 30.33 -4.37
CA LYS A 436 -11.38 31.73 -4.84
C LYS A 436 -10.22 32.06 -5.77
N SER A 437 -10.49 32.83 -6.84
CA SER A 437 -9.42 33.39 -7.66
C SER A 437 -8.57 34.34 -6.80
N VAL A 438 -7.25 34.23 -6.92
CA VAL A 438 -6.33 35.15 -6.24
C VAL A 438 -6.56 36.55 -6.84
N LYS A 439 -7.21 37.43 -6.08
CA LYS A 439 -7.26 38.85 -6.45
C LYS A 439 -5.83 39.41 -6.33
N PRO A 440 -5.30 40.12 -7.34
CA PRO A 440 -4.09 40.91 -7.15
C PRO A 440 -4.33 41.91 -6.01
N SER A 441 -3.38 42.02 -5.08
CA SER A 441 -3.47 42.98 -3.97
C SER A 441 -3.47 44.41 -4.52
N GLU A 442 -4.48 45.21 -4.18
CA GLU A 442 -4.58 46.62 -4.61
C GLU A 442 -3.54 47.55 -3.96
N GLU A 443 -2.69 47.08 -3.05
CA GLU A 443 -1.78 47.97 -2.33
C GLU A 443 -0.37 47.40 -2.21
N LEU A 444 0.55 48.02 -2.94
CA LEU A 444 2.01 48.08 -2.75
C LEU A 444 2.52 47.62 -1.37
N THR A 445 2.59 46.30 -1.11
CA THR A 445 3.15 45.78 0.15
C THR A 445 4.25 44.77 -0.11
N ARG A 446 5.46 45.09 0.37
CA ARG A 446 6.67 44.24 0.35
C ARG A 446 6.61 43.05 1.33
N ARG A 447 5.43 42.63 1.76
CA ARG A 447 5.23 41.46 2.63
C ARG A 447 4.03 40.66 2.16
N ASN A 448 4.31 39.44 1.72
CA ASN A 448 3.32 38.45 1.30
C ASN A 448 2.34 38.13 2.44
N SER A 449 1.10 38.61 2.37
CA SER A 449 0.01 38.13 3.20
C SER A 449 -0.86 37.15 2.40
N PHE A 450 -0.43 35.89 2.36
CA PHE A 450 -1.23 34.81 1.78
C PHE A 450 -2.50 34.61 2.61
N LYS A 451 -3.69 34.63 1.96
CA LYS A 451 -4.88 34.01 2.54
C LYS A 451 -4.56 32.53 2.74
N LYS A 452 -4.59 32.05 3.98
CA LYS A 452 -4.52 30.60 4.27
C LYS A 452 -5.68 29.93 3.52
N GLU A 453 -5.35 29.13 2.52
CA GLU A 453 -6.32 28.26 1.83
C GLU A 453 -7.13 27.47 2.88
N GLY A 454 -8.42 27.30 2.64
CA GLY A 454 -9.28 26.51 3.53
C GLY A 454 -8.78 25.08 3.65
N GLN A 455 -8.92 24.49 4.84
CA GLN A 455 -8.51 23.11 5.14
C GLN A 455 -9.01 22.11 4.07
N ASP A 456 -10.26 22.25 3.64
CA ASP A 456 -10.88 21.41 2.61
C ASP A 456 -10.18 21.49 1.24
N VAL A 457 -9.69 22.67 0.86
CA VAL A 457 -8.95 22.86 -0.40
C VAL A 457 -7.61 22.14 -0.32
N LYS A 458 -6.92 22.24 0.83
CA LYS A 458 -5.67 21.50 1.05
C LYS A 458 -5.88 19.99 1.09
N PHE A 459 -6.94 19.52 1.73
CA PHE A 459 -7.29 18.11 1.74
C PHE A 459 -7.59 17.60 0.32
N PHE A 460 -8.34 18.38 -0.46
CA PHE A 460 -8.61 18.08 -1.86
C PHE A 460 -7.31 17.98 -2.68
N GLU A 461 -6.42 18.97 -2.57
CA GLU A 461 -5.17 19.01 -3.34
C GLU A 461 -4.16 17.93 -2.94
N LYS A 462 -4.02 17.66 -1.64
CA LYS A 462 -2.96 16.80 -1.10
C LYS A 462 -3.39 15.35 -0.90
N VAL A 463 -4.69 15.06 -0.82
CA VAL A 463 -5.20 13.70 -0.57
C VAL A 463 -6.12 13.26 -1.70
N VAL A 464 -7.18 14.02 -1.99
CA VAL A 464 -8.22 13.60 -2.94
C VAL A 464 -7.67 13.44 -4.36
N LEU A 465 -6.91 14.42 -4.87
CA LEU A 465 -6.34 14.32 -6.21
C LEU A 465 -5.36 13.13 -6.37
N PRO A 466 -4.32 12.97 -5.53
CA PRO A 466 -3.46 11.79 -5.61
C PRO A 466 -4.21 10.46 -5.46
N LEU A 467 -5.23 10.41 -4.61
CA LEU A 467 -6.07 9.23 -4.41
C LEU A 467 -6.88 8.89 -5.67
N ILE A 468 -7.48 9.88 -6.33
CA ILE A 468 -8.16 9.69 -7.64
C ILE A 468 -7.17 9.08 -8.63
N HIS A 469 -6.00 9.68 -8.80
CA HIS A 469 -4.99 9.18 -9.73
C HIS A 469 -4.58 7.73 -9.44
N ALA A 470 -4.28 7.39 -8.18
CA ALA A 470 -3.88 6.04 -7.79
C ALA A 470 -5.01 5.01 -7.95
N TYR A 471 -6.23 5.35 -7.51
CA TYR A 471 -7.37 4.45 -7.53
C TYR A 471 -7.79 4.07 -8.96
N PHE A 472 -7.93 5.05 -9.85
CA PHE A 472 -8.34 4.78 -11.24
C PHE A 472 -7.23 4.10 -12.04
N ASN A 473 -5.95 4.34 -11.73
CA ASN A 473 -4.87 3.60 -12.37
C ASN A 473 -4.89 2.11 -11.97
N ALA A 474 -5.23 1.79 -10.72
CA ALA A 474 -5.36 0.41 -10.24
C ALA A 474 -6.62 -0.29 -10.79
N HIS A 475 -7.74 0.42 -10.89
CA HIS A 475 -9.07 -0.17 -11.11
C HIS A 475 -9.74 0.20 -12.44
N LYS A 476 -9.03 0.78 -13.42
CA LYS A 476 -9.62 1.17 -14.73
C LYS A 476 -10.39 0.04 -15.42
N ASN A 477 -9.88 -1.20 -15.36
CA ASN A 477 -10.51 -2.35 -16.01
C ASN A 477 -11.89 -2.70 -15.40
N TYR A 478 -12.08 -2.44 -14.10
CA TYR A 478 -13.37 -2.65 -13.44
C TYR A 478 -14.48 -1.77 -14.05
N PHE A 479 -14.14 -0.53 -14.40
CA PHE A 479 -15.07 0.43 -14.99
C PHE A 479 -15.29 0.21 -16.49
N LEU A 480 -14.34 -0.42 -17.20
CA LEU A 480 -14.45 -0.74 -18.64
C LEU A 480 -15.17 -2.06 -18.93
N ALA A 481 -15.31 -2.95 -17.95
CA ALA A 481 -15.97 -4.24 -18.14
C ALA A 481 -17.41 -4.05 -18.66
N SER A 482 -17.74 -4.73 -19.76
CA SER A 482 -19.07 -4.64 -20.39
C SER A 482 -20.14 -5.29 -19.52
N SER A 483 -21.18 -4.54 -19.20
CA SER A 483 -22.28 -4.95 -18.33
C SER A 483 -23.27 -5.83 -19.10
N SER A 484 -22.95 -7.12 -19.35
CA SER A 484 -23.88 -7.99 -20.09
C SER A 484 -24.96 -8.65 -19.23
N ILE A 485 -24.84 -8.65 -17.89
CA ILE A 485 -25.87 -9.01 -16.90
C ILE A 485 -25.22 -8.79 -15.51
N VAL A 486 -26.01 -8.42 -14.49
CA VAL A 486 -25.52 -8.10 -13.13
C VAL A 486 -24.80 -9.31 -12.53
N GLN A 487 -23.48 -9.35 -12.69
CA GLN A 487 -22.58 -10.28 -12.03
C GLN A 487 -21.55 -9.49 -11.20
N THR A 488 -21.20 -10.04 -10.05
CA THR A 488 -20.10 -9.59 -9.18
C THR A 488 -18.82 -9.44 -10.01
N GLY A 489 -18.04 -8.38 -9.76
CA GLY A 489 -16.78 -8.08 -10.45
C GLY A 489 -16.84 -6.99 -11.53
N MET A 490 -17.99 -6.32 -11.73
CA MET A 490 -18.15 -5.26 -12.75
C MET A 490 -18.81 -4.00 -12.21
N ALA A 491 -18.44 -2.85 -12.77
CA ALA A 491 -19.05 -1.56 -12.47
C ALA A 491 -20.50 -1.49 -12.98
N SER A 492 -21.38 -0.94 -12.14
CA SER A 492 -22.76 -0.62 -12.50
C SER A 492 -22.83 0.61 -13.41
N ASN A 493 -23.96 0.77 -14.11
CA ASN A 493 -24.21 1.95 -14.94
C ASN A 493 -24.14 3.26 -14.11
N LYS A 494 -24.68 3.24 -12.89
CA LYS A 494 -24.59 4.38 -11.95
C LYS A 494 -23.14 4.74 -11.64
N GLU A 495 -22.29 3.76 -11.33
CA GLU A 495 -20.87 4.00 -11.05
C GLU A 495 -20.15 4.57 -12.30
N LYS A 496 -20.43 4.03 -13.49
CA LYS A 496 -19.89 4.55 -14.76
C LYS A 496 -20.29 6.02 -15.00
N GLU A 497 -21.54 6.39 -14.72
CA GLU A 497 -22.01 7.78 -14.81
C GLU A 497 -21.31 8.69 -13.81
N MET A 498 -21.08 8.23 -12.58
CA MET A 498 -20.35 9.00 -11.56
C MET A 498 -18.90 9.26 -11.97
N VAL A 499 -18.22 8.29 -12.62
CA VAL A 499 -16.86 8.49 -13.16
C VAL A 499 -16.86 9.56 -14.26
N ALA A 500 -17.81 9.51 -15.19
CA ALA A 500 -17.96 10.53 -16.23
C ALA A 500 -18.26 11.91 -15.64
N ASN A 501 -19.11 11.97 -14.60
CA ASN A 501 -19.42 13.21 -13.91
C ASN A 501 -18.19 13.79 -13.18
N LEU A 502 -17.41 12.93 -12.52
CA LEU A 502 -16.18 13.31 -11.86
C LEU A 502 -15.16 13.88 -12.85
N PHE A 503 -15.00 13.25 -14.02
CA PHE A 503 -14.17 13.74 -15.12
C PHE A 503 -14.61 15.13 -15.61
N CYS A 504 -15.88 15.28 -16.00
CA CYS A 504 -16.41 16.53 -16.56
C CYS A 504 -16.29 17.69 -15.58
N ARG A 505 -16.62 17.46 -14.30
CA ARG A 505 -16.53 18.49 -13.25
C ARG A 505 -15.09 18.86 -12.92
N LEU A 506 -14.18 17.90 -12.86
CA LEU A 506 -12.77 18.17 -12.60
C LEU A 506 -12.14 18.95 -13.77
N ALA A 507 -12.47 18.60 -15.01
CA ALA A 507 -12.00 19.31 -16.19
C ALA A 507 -12.52 20.76 -16.22
N ALA A 508 -13.81 20.95 -15.93
CA ALA A 508 -14.42 22.28 -15.84
C ALA A 508 -13.80 23.12 -14.71
N LEU A 509 -13.57 22.53 -13.53
CA LEU A 509 -12.93 23.22 -12.42
C LEU A 509 -11.50 23.65 -12.77
N LEU A 510 -10.70 22.76 -13.36
CA LEU A 510 -9.33 23.07 -13.79
C LEU A 510 -9.33 24.19 -14.84
N ARG A 511 -10.26 24.17 -15.79
CA ARG A 511 -10.43 25.23 -16.78
C ARG A 511 -10.76 26.59 -16.14
N ILE A 512 -11.77 26.64 -15.27
CA ILE A 512 -12.26 27.89 -14.65
C ILE A 512 -11.28 28.46 -13.63
N LYS A 513 -10.55 27.60 -12.90
CA LYS A 513 -9.71 27.97 -11.75
C LYS A 513 -8.23 27.59 -11.96
N ASN A 514 -7.73 27.49 -13.18
CA ASN A 514 -6.37 27.01 -13.49
C ASN A 514 -5.28 27.63 -12.61
N HIS A 515 -5.28 28.96 -12.45
CA HIS A 515 -4.30 29.66 -11.62
C HIS A 515 -4.32 29.29 -10.13
N ALA A 516 -5.47 28.86 -9.60
CA ALA A 516 -5.58 28.46 -8.20
C ALA A 516 -4.88 27.11 -7.94
N PHE A 517 -4.75 26.25 -8.96
CA PHE A 517 -4.09 24.95 -8.80
C PHE A 517 -2.57 25.05 -8.66
N GLY A 518 -1.92 26.05 -9.28
CA GLY A 518 -0.47 26.26 -9.20
C GLY A 518 0.35 24.97 -9.42
N SER A 519 1.13 24.56 -8.43
CA SER A 519 1.96 23.34 -8.49
C SER A 519 1.17 22.02 -8.60
N VAL A 520 -0.12 22.04 -8.27
CA VAL A 520 -1.02 20.87 -8.26
C VAL A 520 -1.63 20.60 -9.64
N ALA A 521 -1.55 21.55 -10.58
CA ALA A 521 -2.13 21.39 -11.92
C ALA A 521 -1.65 20.11 -12.63
N LYS A 522 -0.37 19.76 -12.49
CA LYS A 522 0.21 18.55 -13.10
C LYS A 522 -0.42 17.25 -12.59
N ILE A 523 -0.69 17.14 -11.28
CA ILE A 523 -1.35 15.94 -10.74
C ILE A 523 -2.82 15.93 -11.15
N THR A 524 -3.50 17.08 -11.21
CA THR A 524 -4.88 17.18 -11.71
C THR A 524 -5.00 16.67 -13.16
N VAL A 525 -4.06 17.04 -14.03
CA VAL A 525 -4.01 16.53 -15.41
C VAL A 525 -3.83 15.01 -15.42
N LYS A 526 -2.95 14.45 -14.59
CA LYS A 526 -2.82 12.99 -14.44
C LYS A 526 -4.10 12.33 -13.93
N CYS A 527 -4.84 12.97 -13.03
CA CYS A 527 -6.15 12.48 -12.60
C CYS A 527 -7.14 12.44 -13.76
N LEU A 528 -7.19 13.49 -14.60
CA LEU A 528 -8.03 13.51 -15.78
C LEU A 528 -7.65 12.38 -16.75
N GLN A 529 -6.36 12.15 -17.00
CA GLN A 529 -5.88 11.05 -17.83
C GLN A 529 -6.27 9.67 -17.28
N GLY A 530 -6.12 9.45 -15.97
CA GLY A 530 -6.54 8.21 -15.30
C GLY A 530 -8.05 8.00 -15.35
N LEU A 531 -8.83 9.06 -15.13
CA LEU A 531 -10.29 9.02 -15.26
C LEU A 531 -10.71 8.70 -16.70
N THR A 532 -10.09 9.33 -17.69
CA THR A 532 -10.34 9.07 -19.12
C THR A 532 -10.18 7.59 -19.46
N GLN A 533 -9.12 6.95 -18.96
CA GLN A 533 -8.86 5.53 -19.18
C GLN A 533 -9.88 4.60 -18.49
N ALA A 534 -10.69 5.11 -17.57
CA ALA A 534 -11.74 4.36 -16.89
C ALA A 534 -13.16 4.64 -17.46
N LEU A 535 -13.29 5.52 -18.47
CA LEU A 535 -14.59 5.85 -19.06
C LEU A 535 -15.08 4.77 -20.03
N ASP A 536 -16.20 4.11 -19.70
CA ASP A 536 -16.92 3.23 -20.63
C ASP A 536 -17.94 4.02 -21.45
N LEU A 537 -17.45 4.68 -22.50
CA LEU A 537 -18.25 5.57 -23.33
C LEU A 537 -19.29 4.83 -24.17
N ARG A 538 -19.01 3.59 -24.58
CA ARG A 538 -19.97 2.75 -25.30
C ARG A 538 -21.23 2.52 -24.47
N THR A 539 -21.06 2.13 -23.20
CA THR A 539 -22.22 1.93 -22.31
C THR A 539 -22.95 3.24 -22.06
N LEU A 540 -22.22 4.33 -21.77
CA LEU A 540 -22.82 5.63 -21.46
C LEU A 540 -23.63 6.22 -22.64
N VAL A 541 -23.14 6.06 -23.87
CA VAL A 541 -23.88 6.45 -25.09
C VAL A 541 -25.11 5.57 -25.26
N LYS A 542 -24.99 4.24 -25.09
CA LYS A 542 -26.13 3.31 -25.23
C LYS A 542 -27.25 3.57 -24.23
N ILE A 543 -26.93 3.98 -23.01
CA ILE A 543 -27.93 4.32 -21.98
C ILE A 543 -28.47 5.75 -22.12
N ASN A 544 -28.05 6.52 -23.13
CA ASN A 544 -28.40 7.93 -23.34
C ASN A 544 -28.15 8.80 -22.11
N SER A 545 -27.00 8.62 -21.44
CA SER A 545 -26.71 9.36 -20.21
C SER A 545 -26.59 10.86 -20.49
N ASP A 546 -27.28 11.69 -19.69
CA ASP A 546 -27.24 13.14 -19.79
C ASP A 546 -25.82 13.71 -19.65
N ILE A 547 -24.94 13.02 -18.92
CA ILE A 547 -23.55 13.44 -18.74
C ILE A 547 -22.73 13.36 -20.03
N VAL A 548 -23.04 12.42 -20.92
CA VAL A 548 -22.40 12.31 -22.24
C VAL A 548 -22.95 13.41 -23.15
N ARG A 549 -24.27 13.55 -23.20
CA ARG A 549 -24.95 14.52 -24.04
C ARG A 549 -24.56 15.96 -23.72
N THR A 550 -24.41 16.30 -22.44
CA THR A 550 -24.13 17.67 -22.00
C THR A 550 -22.69 17.86 -21.54
N GLY A 551 -22.19 17.01 -20.65
CA GLY A 551 -20.89 17.16 -20.01
C GLY A 551 -19.72 16.97 -20.97
N LEU A 552 -19.68 15.84 -21.70
CA LEU A 552 -18.61 15.56 -22.66
C LEU A 552 -18.68 16.48 -23.88
N LEU A 553 -19.89 16.78 -24.38
CA LEU A 553 -20.08 17.78 -25.43
C LEU A 553 -19.53 19.15 -25.00
N THR A 554 -19.83 19.59 -23.76
CA THR A 554 -19.30 20.85 -23.22
C THR A 554 -17.79 20.80 -23.07
N PHE A 555 -17.22 19.66 -22.66
CA PHE A 555 -15.77 19.47 -22.58
C PHE A 555 -15.09 19.63 -23.96
N PHE A 556 -15.59 18.96 -25.00
CA PHE A 556 -15.03 19.07 -26.35
C PHE A 556 -15.16 20.48 -26.92
N ASN A 557 -16.32 21.13 -26.76
CA ASN A 557 -16.50 22.52 -27.18
C ASN A 557 -15.56 23.48 -26.45
N ASN A 558 -15.41 23.32 -25.13
CA ASN A 558 -14.46 24.13 -24.35
C ASN A 558 -13.02 23.95 -24.84
N CYS A 559 -12.59 22.72 -25.11
CA CYS A 559 -11.26 22.46 -25.66
C CYS A 559 -11.08 23.10 -27.04
N ALA A 560 -12.09 23.02 -27.90
CA ALA A 560 -12.08 23.63 -29.22
C ALA A 560 -12.00 25.16 -29.16
N ASP A 561 -12.75 25.79 -28.25
CA ASP A 561 -12.75 27.24 -28.04
C ASP A 561 -11.42 27.74 -27.46
N ASP A 562 -10.87 27.02 -26.47
CA ASP A 562 -9.61 27.40 -25.82
C ASP A 562 -8.41 27.22 -26.78
N LEU A 563 -8.40 26.16 -27.59
CA LEU A 563 -7.39 25.97 -28.65
C LEU A 563 -7.49 27.05 -29.72
N PHE A 564 -8.71 27.37 -30.17
CA PHE A 564 -8.92 28.43 -31.14
C PHE A 564 -8.47 29.80 -30.60
N ALA A 565 -8.74 30.09 -29.32
CA ALA A 565 -8.26 31.30 -28.66
C ALA A 565 -6.73 31.37 -28.62
N ALA A 566 -6.04 30.25 -28.32
CA ALA A 566 -4.58 30.18 -28.34
C ALA A 566 -4.01 30.42 -29.76
N VAL A 567 -4.66 29.87 -30.80
CA VAL A 567 -4.28 30.09 -32.20
C VAL A 567 -4.48 31.54 -32.63
N LYS A 568 -5.61 32.15 -32.25
CA LYS A 568 -5.92 33.55 -32.55
C LYS A 568 -4.86 34.48 -31.95
N GLU A 569 -4.48 34.23 -30.69
CA GLU A 569 -3.44 34.95 -29.98
C GLU A 569 -2.05 34.83 -30.65
N LEU A 570 -1.72 33.65 -31.18
CA LEU A 570 -0.52 33.44 -31.99
C LEU A 570 -0.58 34.22 -33.31
N LYS A 571 -1.72 34.19 -34.01
CA LYS A 571 -1.90 34.78 -35.35
C LYS A 571 -1.90 36.30 -35.34
N GLU A 572 -2.63 36.92 -34.40
CA GLU A 572 -2.88 38.38 -34.38
C GLU A 572 -1.77 39.19 -33.70
N ASN A 573 -0.58 38.61 -33.50
CA ASN A 573 0.49 39.21 -32.70
C ASN A 573 -0.03 39.73 -31.36
N GLY A 574 -0.84 38.90 -30.66
CA GLY A 574 -1.45 39.25 -29.39
C GLY A 574 -0.43 39.98 -28.51
N GLN A 575 -0.71 41.25 -28.23
CA GLN A 575 0.23 42.09 -27.50
C GLN A 575 0.36 41.55 -26.08
N TYR A 576 1.61 41.48 -25.58
CA TYR A 576 1.80 41.73 -24.15
C TYR A 576 1.13 43.06 -23.90
N ALA A 577 0.05 43.10 -23.12
CA ALA A 577 -0.48 44.37 -22.65
C ALA A 577 0.65 45.06 -21.87
N LEU A 578 1.43 45.89 -22.56
CA LEU A 578 2.47 46.76 -22.02
C LEU A 578 1.75 47.92 -21.32
N LEU A 579 1.02 47.61 -20.27
CA LEU A 579 0.48 48.59 -19.33
C LEU A 579 0.70 48.04 -17.92
N ARG A 580 1.58 48.73 -17.20
CA ARG A 580 1.75 48.66 -15.74
C ARG A 580 0.38 48.51 -15.06
N GLY A 581 0.23 47.48 -14.24
CA GLY A 581 -0.67 47.55 -13.08
C GLY A 581 -1.74 46.48 -12.94
N ASP A 582 -2.15 45.77 -13.99
CA ASP A 582 -3.16 44.72 -13.89
C ASP A 582 -2.70 43.41 -14.56
N ASN A 583 -3.05 42.28 -13.95
CA ASN A 583 -2.51 40.95 -14.25
C ASN A 583 -2.43 40.59 -15.75
N LEU A 584 -1.19 40.29 -16.16
CA LEU A 584 -0.69 39.84 -17.46
C LEU A 584 -1.56 38.76 -18.12
N ARG A 585 -2.14 39.03 -19.31
CA ARG A 585 -2.91 38.06 -20.14
C ARG A 585 -2.44 38.04 -21.60
N SER A 586 -1.29 37.45 -21.91
CA SER A 586 -0.92 37.17 -23.31
C SER A 586 -0.10 35.86 -23.53
N TRP A 587 -0.31 34.84 -22.71
CA TRP A 587 0.40 33.54 -22.81
C TRP A 587 -0.33 32.37 -22.13
N ILE A 588 -1.25 32.69 -21.22
CA ILE A 588 -1.96 31.74 -20.38
C ILE A 588 -2.76 30.71 -21.21
N SER A 589 -3.33 31.13 -22.35
CA SER A 589 -4.10 30.26 -23.24
C SER A 589 -3.24 29.17 -23.88
N LEU A 590 -2.05 29.55 -24.39
CA LEU A 590 -1.10 28.62 -25.00
C LEU A 590 -0.49 27.66 -23.97
N GLU A 591 -0.14 28.17 -22.79
CA GLU A 591 0.37 27.35 -21.70
C GLU A 591 -0.67 26.34 -21.22
N PHE A 592 -1.93 26.78 -21.06
CA PHE A 592 -3.03 25.90 -20.68
C PHE A 592 -3.30 24.82 -21.76
N ALA A 593 -3.24 25.19 -23.04
CA ALA A 593 -3.40 24.25 -24.13
C ALA A 593 -2.36 23.12 -24.06
N TYR A 594 -1.07 23.44 -23.91
CA TYR A 594 -0.01 22.43 -23.85
C TYR A 594 0.05 21.66 -22.55
N GLN A 595 -0.25 22.28 -21.40
CA GLN A 595 -0.15 21.62 -20.11
C GLN A 595 -1.37 20.75 -19.77
N MET A 596 -2.56 21.09 -20.29
CA MET A 596 -3.82 20.43 -19.96
C MET A 596 -4.53 19.84 -21.18
N ILE A 597 -4.85 20.66 -22.18
CA ILE A 597 -5.72 20.24 -23.28
C ILE A 597 -5.06 19.13 -24.11
N ILE A 598 -3.85 19.35 -24.60
CA ILE A 598 -3.13 18.39 -25.46
C ILE A 598 -2.90 17.04 -24.74
N PRO A 599 -2.38 16.97 -23.50
CA PRO A 599 -2.21 15.69 -22.80
C PRO A 599 -3.52 14.94 -22.52
N VAL A 600 -4.58 15.65 -22.13
CA VAL A 600 -5.89 15.03 -21.83
C VAL A 600 -6.57 14.55 -23.11
N LEU A 601 -6.57 15.36 -24.17
CA LEU A 601 -7.10 14.97 -25.48
C LEU A 601 -6.33 13.80 -26.09
N THR A 602 -5.00 13.80 -26.01
CA THR A 602 -4.18 12.65 -26.46
C THR A 602 -4.61 11.37 -25.77
N THR A 603 -4.79 11.42 -24.45
CA THR A 603 -5.23 10.25 -23.67
C THR A 603 -6.67 9.84 -24.03
N MET A 604 -7.55 10.80 -24.26
CA MET A 604 -8.93 10.56 -24.71
C MET A 604 -8.95 9.86 -26.07
N PHE A 605 -8.28 10.41 -27.08
CA PHE A 605 -8.27 9.82 -28.42
C PHE A 605 -7.62 8.43 -28.44
N LEU A 606 -6.51 8.22 -27.70
CA LEU A 606 -5.93 6.89 -27.55
C LEU A 606 -6.89 5.89 -26.88
N HIS A 607 -7.63 6.34 -25.85
CA HIS A 607 -8.64 5.52 -25.18
C HIS A 607 -9.80 5.16 -26.12
N LEU A 608 -10.25 6.13 -26.94
CA LEU A 608 -11.28 5.92 -27.96
C LEU A 608 -10.82 4.95 -29.05
N ALA A 609 -9.56 5.06 -29.49
CA ALA A 609 -8.94 4.18 -30.48
C ALA A 609 -8.86 2.73 -29.95
N LYS A 610 -8.27 2.56 -28.76
CA LYS A 610 -8.03 1.24 -28.15
C LYS A 610 -9.32 0.45 -27.89
N ASN A 611 -10.41 1.13 -27.53
CA ASN A 611 -11.68 0.50 -27.19
C ASN A 611 -12.74 0.61 -28.31
N HIS A 612 -12.39 1.19 -29.46
CA HIS A 612 -13.27 1.44 -30.59
C HIS A 612 -14.56 2.20 -30.21
N PHE A 613 -14.42 3.25 -29.40
CA PHE A 613 -15.52 4.13 -28.98
C PHE A 613 -15.72 5.32 -29.92
N GLY A 614 -14.81 5.55 -30.87
CA GLY A 614 -14.85 6.71 -31.78
C GLY A 614 -16.15 6.82 -32.59
N THR A 615 -16.66 5.70 -33.11
CA THR A 615 -17.94 5.63 -33.84
C THR A 615 -19.17 5.82 -32.95
N ASP A 616 -19.03 5.68 -31.63
CA ASP A 616 -20.13 5.84 -30.68
C ASP A 616 -20.20 7.29 -30.16
N LEU A 617 -19.05 7.96 -29.95
CA LEU A 617 -18.99 9.28 -29.31
C LEU A 617 -18.72 10.46 -30.27
N LEU A 618 -17.85 10.31 -31.28
CA LEU A 618 -17.31 11.45 -32.05
C LEU A 618 -18.20 11.86 -33.24
N LEU A 619 -19.50 11.62 -33.13
CA LEU A 619 -20.50 11.89 -34.17
C LEU A 619 -21.33 13.15 -33.83
N ASP A 620 -22.12 13.60 -34.80
CA ASP A 620 -23.13 14.66 -34.65
C ASP A 620 -22.57 15.95 -34.01
N ASP A 621 -23.12 16.41 -32.89
CA ASP A 621 -22.74 17.68 -32.25
C ASP A 621 -21.28 17.73 -31.79
N ILE A 622 -20.70 16.60 -31.40
CA ILE A 622 -19.28 16.52 -30.99
C ILE A 622 -18.39 16.60 -32.22
N GLN A 623 -18.84 16.12 -33.37
CA GLN A 623 -18.05 16.10 -34.60
C GLN A 623 -17.61 17.50 -35.03
N ALA A 624 -18.47 18.51 -34.87
CA ALA A 624 -18.15 19.90 -35.14
C ALA A 624 -17.00 20.43 -34.25
N ALA A 625 -17.02 20.11 -32.96
CA ALA A 625 -15.93 20.44 -32.05
C ALA A 625 -14.62 19.70 -32.41
N CYS A 626 -14.72 18.43 -32.82
CA CYS A 626 -13.58 17.65 -33.31
C CYS A 626 -12.86 18.31 -34.47
N TYR A 627 -13.60 18.76 -35.47
CA TYR A 627 -13.00 19.46 -36.60
C TYR A 627 -12.36 20.80 -36.19
N LYS A 628 -13.04 21.61 -35.36
CA LYS A 628 -12.48 22.87 -34.86
C LYS A 628 -11.19 22.66 -34.06
N MET A 629 -11.11 21.60 -33.25
CA MET A 629 -9.87 21.22 -32.55
C MET A 629 -8.78 20.81 -33.54
N LEU A 630 -9.10 19.98 -34.54
CA LEU A 630 -8.17 19.53 -35.57
C LEU A 630 -7.56 20.71 -36.33
N ASP A 631 -8.41 21.63 -36.79
CA ASP A 631 -8.01 22.88 -37.47
C ASP A 631 -7.08 23.71 -36.58
N SER A 632 -7.49 23.97 -35.34
CA SER A 632 -6.71 24.77 -34.39
C SER A 632 -5.34 24.13 -34.11
N MET A 633 -5.29 22.81 -33.86
CA MET A 633 -4.04 22.09 -33.60
C MET A 633 -3.10 22.14 -34.81
N TYR A 634 -3.61 21.91 -36.02
CA TYR A 634 -2.77 21.95 -37.22
C TYR A 634 -2.30 23.37 -37.56
N MET A 635 -3.14 24.39 -37.37
CA MET A 635 -2.78 25.80 -37.55
C MET A 635 -1.59 26.24 -36.67
N VAL A 636 -1.45 25.72 -35.45
CA VAL A 636 -0.28 26.04 -34.59
C VAL A 636 1.04 25.69 -35.29
N THR A 637 1.06 24.62 -36.08
CA THR A 637 2.26 24.14 -36.80
C THR A 637 2.60 24.99 -38.01
N THR A 638 1.60 25.57 -38.68
CA THR A 638 1.75 26.38 -39.88
C THR A 638 2.10 27.83 -39.56
N LEU A 639 1.69 28.34 -38.39
CA LEU A 639 1.93 29.71 -37.93
C LEU A 639 3.37 30.01 -37.49
N SER A 640 4.34 29.11 -37.73
CA SER A 640 5.74 29.27 -37.31
C SER A 640 6.34 30.63 -37.68
N GLN A 641 6.01 31.15 -38.86
CA GLN A 641 6.46 32.46 -39.36
C GLN A 641 5.94 33.65 -38.52
N ASN A 642 4.75 33.53 -37.94
CA ASN A 642 4.08 34.62 -37.20
C ASN A 642 4.69 34.87 -35.80
N TYR A 643 5.52 33.96 -35.29
CA TYR A 643 6.14 34.10 -33.97
C TYR A 643 7.66 33.89 -33.95
N GLN A 644 8.34 33.87 -35.11
CA GLN A 644 9.80 33.76 -35.19
C GLN A 644 10.53 34.86 -34.40
N HIS A 645 9.95 36.06 -34.33
CA HIS A 645 10.53 37.17 -33.57
C HIS A 645 10.31 37.05 -32.04
N ARG A 646 9.46 36.13 -31.59
CA ARG A 646 9.07 35.93 -30.19
C ARG A 646 9.75 34.67 -29.63
N ARG A 647 11.05 34.77 -29.30
CA ARG A 647 11.90 33.63 -28.88
C ARG A 647 11.31 32.73 -27.78
N SER A 648 10.66 33.29 -26.77
CA SER A 648 10.02 32.49 -25.70
C SER A 648 8.84 31.67 -26.21
N ILE A 649 8.05 32.24 -27.15
CA ILE A 649 6.92 31.57 -27.77
C ILE A 649 7.38 30.46 -28.68
N GLN A 650 8.35 30.77 -29.52
CA GLN A 650 8.98 29.80 -30.38
C GLN A 650 9.51 28.60 -29.58
N TYR A 651 10.25 28.85 -28.50
CA TYR A 651 10.79 27.80 -27.64
C TYR A 651 9.70 26.90 -27.03
N GLU A 652 8.60 27.45 -26.51
CA GLU A 652 7.56 26.63 -25.88
C GLU A 652 6.74 25.83 -26.91
N VAL A 653 6.48 26.41 -28.09
CA VAL A 653 5.82 25.68 -29.19
C VAL A 653 6.72 24.56 -29.70
N GLU A 654 8.02 24.84 -29.89
CA GLU A 654 9.01 23.83 -30.29
C GLU A 654 9.10 22.69 -29.29
N LYS A 655 9.14 23.00 -27.99
CA LYS A 655 9.20 22.03 -26.89
C LYS A 655 8.01 21.07 -26.85
N HIS A 656 6.81 21.51 -27.24
CA HIS A 656 5.59 20.70 -27.18
C HIS A 656 5.11 20.20 -28.55
N ARG A 657 5.82 20.48 -29.64
CA ARG A 657 5.46 20.08 -31.01
C ARG A 657 5.22 18.57 -31.13
N SER A 658 6.10 17.75 -30.57
CA SER A 658 5.96 16.29 -30.61
C SER A 658 4.71 15.81 -29.85
N GLY A 659 4.36 16.46 -28.74
CA GLY A 659 3.11 16.18 -28.01
C GLY A 659 1.86 16.55 -28.80
N LEU A 660 1.90 17.66 -29.54
CA LEU A 660 0.84 18.05 -30.48
C LEU A 660 0.68 17.03 -31.62
N GLY A 661 1.80 16.57 -32.20
CA GLY A 661 1.80 15.52 -33.22
C GLY A 661 1.28 14.19 -32.71
N GLN A 662 1.63 13.79 -31.49
CA GLN A 662 1.04 12.62 -30.82
C GLN A 662 -0.48 12.76 -30.64
N CYS A 663 -0.96 13.94 -30.28
CA CYS A 663 -2.40 14.20 -30.15
C CYS A 663 -3.13 14.07 -31.50
N LEU A 664 -2.56 14.61 -32.57
CA LEU A 664 -3.09 14.52 -33.93
C LEU A 664 -3.08 13.07 -34.46
N SER A 665 -1.99 12.34 -34.22
CA SER A 665 -1.86 10.91 -34.50
C SER A 665 -2.92 10.08 -33.74
N ALA A 666 -3.12 10.36 -32.45
CA ALA A 666 -4.15 9.69 -31.66
C ALA A 666 -5.56 10.00 -32.18
N PHE A 667 -5.85 11.26 -32.55
CA PHE A 667 -7.11 11.66 -33.17
C PHE A 667 -7.38 10.88 -34.46
N ALA A 668 -6.38 10.77 -35.34
CA ALA A 668 -6.48 10.04 -36.60
C ALA A 668 -6.74 8.54 -36.42
N SER A 669 -6.36 7.97 -35.27
CA SER A 669 -6.55 6.56 -34.95
C SER A 669 -7.96 6.20 -34.44
N CYS A 670 -8.82 7.20 -34.16
CA CYS A 670 -10.16 6.98 -33.62
C CYS A 670 -11.29 7.72 -34.35
N PHE A 671 -10.98 8.73 -35.16
CA PHE A 671 -12.01 9.57 -35.77
C PHE A 671 -12.67 8.83 -36.95
N PRO A 672 -14.01 8.68 -36.97
CA PRO A 672 -14.70 7.82 -37.94
C PRO A 672 -14.92 8.46 -39.32
N VAL A 673 -14.28 9.61 -39.60
CA VAL A 673 -14.46 10.36 -40.85
C VAL A 673 -13.13 10.74 -41.49
N ALA A 674 -13.05 10.58 -42.81
CA ALA A 674 -11.83 10.71 -43.62
C ALA A 674 -11.48 12.20 -43.81
N PHE A 675 -10.92 12.81 -42.77
CA PHE A 675 -10.70 14.26 -42.74
C PHE A 675 -9.56 14.75 -43.65
N LEU A 676 -8.63 13.88 -44.07
CA LEU A 676 -7.58 14.23 -45.06
C LEU A 676 -8.05 14.10 -46.51
N GLU A 677 -9.22 13.50 -46.72
CA GLU A 677 -9.82 13.23 -48.03
C GLU A 677 -11.27 13.72 -48.04
N ALA A 678 -11.43 15.02 -47.81
CA ALA A 678 -12.74 15.64 -47.55
C ALA A 678 -13.77 15.43 -48.66
N GLU A 679 -13.33 15.23 -49.90
CA GLU A 679 -14.17 14.92 -51.06
C GLU A 679 -15.03 13.65 -50.88
N PHE A 680 -14.57 12.71 -50.07
CA PHE A 680 -15.24 11.44 -49.80
C PHE A 680 -16.23 11.49 -48.63
N ASN A 681 -16.27 12.59 -47.88
CA ASN A 681 -17.10 12.70 -46.69
C ASN A 681 -18.60 12.79 -46.96
N ASN A 682 -19.02 13.13 -48.18
CA ASN A 682 -20.44 13.11 -48.57
C ASN A 682 -21.02 11.69 -48.63
N ASN A 683 -20.16 10.69 -48.84
CA ASN A 683 -20.55 9.29 -48.98
C ASN A 683 -20.32 8.48 -47.68
N ASN A 684 -19.70 9.10 -46.66
CA ASN A 684 -19.45 8.46 -45.37
C ASN A 684 -20.67 8.62 -44.46
N LYS A 685 -21.34 7.51 -44.11
CA LYS A 685 -22.53 7.50 -43.23
C LYS A 685 -22.35 8.13 -41.84
N PHE A 686 -21.11 8.20 -41.35
CA PHE A 686 -20.75 8.80 -40.06
C PHE A 686 -20.49 10.30 -40.17
N SER A 687 -20.40 10.84 -41.39
CA SER A 687 -20.22 12.26 -41.63
C SER A 687 -21.53 13.02 -41.49
N VAL A 688 -21.51 14.13 -40.74
CA VAL A 688 -22.60 15.11 -40.73
C VAL A 688 -22.92 15.64 -42.13
N LEU A 689 -21.96 15.63 -43.07
CA LEU A 689 -22.19 16.04 -44.47
C LEU A 689 -23.07 15.05 -45.25
N ALA A 690 -22.95 13.75 -44.96
CA ALA A 690 -23.77 12.72 -45.60
C ALA A 690 -25.24 12.76 -45.14
N LYS A 691 -25.50 13.31 -43.94
CA LYS A 691 -26.85 13.53 -43.39
C LYS A 691 -27.45 14.86 -43.89
N SER A 692 -27.54 15.01 -45.21
CA SER A 692 -28.00 16.25 -45.87
C SER A 692 -29.51 16.51 -45.66
N GLN A 693 -29.87 17.43 -44.74
CA GLN A 693 -30.94 18.47 -44.85
C GLN A 693 -31.17 19.24 -43.53
N ASP A 694 -30.81 18.67 -42.37
CA ASP A 694 -31.11 19.24 -41.03
C ASP A 694 -29.90 19.84 -40.29
N ALA A 695 -28.72 19.91 -40.91
CA ALA A 695 -27.52 20.47 -40.26
C ALA A 695 -27.56 22.01 -40.22
N SER A 696 -27.09 22.62 -39.13
CA SER A 696 -27.06 24.08 -39.00
C SER A 696 -26.13 24.73 -40.04
N VAL A 697 -26.53 25.89 -40.57
CA VAL A 697 -25.75 26.68 -41.55
C VAL A 697 -24.30 26.90 -41.08
N GLN A 698 -24.10 27.08 -39.76
CA GLN A 698 -22.78 27.27 -39.15
C GLN A 698 -21.87 26.03 -39.26
N VAL A 699 -22.42 24.82 -39.19
CA VAL A 699 -21.64 23.58 -39.33
C VAL A 699 -21.19 23.39 -40.78
N GLN A 700 -22.03 23.74 -41.75
CA GLN A 700 -21.68 23.69 -43.17
C GLN A 700 -20.60 24.72 -43.55
N GLU A 701 -20.71 25.95 -43.04
CA GLU A 701 -19.70 27.00 -43.25
C GLU A 701 -18.37 26.66 -42.58
N MET A 702 -18.40 26.09 -41.36
CA MET A 702 -17.20 25.59 -40.70
C MET A 702 -16.52 24.48 -41.53
N LEU A 703 -17.29 23.49 -41.99
CA LEU A 703 -16.81 22.35 -42.81
C LEU A 703 -16.21 22.79 -44.14
N GLN A 704 -16.73 23.85 -44.77
CA GLN A 704 -16.11 24.44 -45.95
C GLN A 704 -14.78 25.14 -45.61
N ASN A 705 -14.70 25.88 -44.50
CA ASN A 705 -13.47 26.57 -44.07
C ASN A 705 -12.37 25.60 -43.60
N LEU A 706 -12.74 24.41 -43.12
CA LEU A 706 -11.81 23.35 -42.68
C LEU A 706 -10.86 22.86 -43.79
N SER A 707 -11.29 22.93 -45.06
CA SER A 707 -10.46 22.59 -46.22
C SER A 707 -9.32 23.58 -46.49
N GLN A 708 -9.29 24.74 -45.82
CA GLN A 708 -8.28 25.78 -46.08
C GLN A 708 -6.97 25.56 -45.30
N HIS A 709 -7.01 24.94 -44.12
CA HIS A 709 -5.82 24.77 -43.28
C HIS A 709 -5.41 23.31 -43.06
N ILE A 710 -6.37 22.38 -43.06
CA ILE A 710 -6.08 20.94 -42.97
C ILE A 710 -5.49 20.50 -44.32
N PRO A 711 -4.35 19.80 -44.33
CA PRO A 711 -3.70 19.40 -45.56
C PRO A 711 -4.47 18.23 -46.20
N GLU A 712 -4.51 18.20 -47.53
CA GLU A 712 -4.97 17.02 -48.27
C GLU A 712 -3.95 15.89 -48.17
N LEU A 713 -4.44 14.64 -48.22
CA LEU A 713 -3.61 13.44 -48.15
C LEU A 713 -2.46 13.46 -49.18
N GLU A 714 -2.75 13.81 -50.43
CA GLU A 714 -1.74 13.89 -51.49
C GLU A 714 -0.64 14.92 -51.18
N LYS A 715 -1.01 16.10 -50.67
CA LYS A 715 -0.06 17.15 -50.30
C LYS A 715 0.87 16.70 -49.17
N LEU A 716 0.34 15.96 -48.18
CA LEU A 716 1.17 15.38 -47.11
C LEU A 716 2.14 14.32 -47.63
N LEU A 717 1.66 13.42 -48.50
CA LEU A 717 2.48 12.37 -49.10
C LEU A 717 3.64 12.96 -49.90
N VAL A 718 3.36 13.91 -50.79
CA VAL A 718 4.38 14.59 -51.59
C VAL A 718 5.38 15.31 -50.69
N LYS A 719 4.93 15.97 -49.62
CA LYS A 719 5.82 16.67 -48.67
C LYS A 719 6.76 15.70 -47.95
N ILE A 720 6.26 14.56 -47.50
CA ILE A 720 7.06 13.52 -46.82
C ILE A 720 8.02 12.84 -47.79
N GLU A 721 7.55 12.50 -49.00
CA GLU A 721 8.37 11.92 -50.07
C GLU A 721 9.51 12.86 -50.45
N THR A 722 9.22 14.14 -50.71
CA THR A 722 10.24 15.17 -51.01
C THR A 722 11.26 15.31 -49.87
N THR A 723 10.81 15.21 -48.61
CA THR A 723 11.71 15.28 -47.44
C THR A 723 12.61 14.05 -47.37
N ALA A 724 12.08 12.87 -47.70
CA ALA A 724 12.81 11.61 -47.73
C ALA A 724 13.83 11.55 -48.88
N GLU A 725 13.42 11.93 -50.10
CA GLU A 725 14.27 11.96 -51.29
C GLU A 725 15.45 12.93 -51.13
N ASN A 726 15.21 14.09 -50.52
CA ASN A 726 16.23 15.09 -50.27
C ASN A 726 17.14 14.78 -49.08
N SER A 727 16.89 13.66 -48.35
CA SER A 727 17.63 13.29 -47.13
C SER A 727 17.72 14.43 -46.11
N THR A 728 16.65 15.23 -46.01
CA THR A 728 16.58 16.39 -45.12
C THR A 728 16.78 15.96 -43.68
N ILE A 729 17.64 16.65 -42.91
CA ILE A 729 17.84 16.33 -41.49
C ILE A 729 16.69 16.89 -40.64
N TYR A 730 16.46 16.30 -39.47
CA TYR A 730 15.39 16.70 -38.55
C TYR A 730 15.35 18.21 -38.26
N GLN A 731 16.52 18.85 -38.12
CA GLN A 731 16.63 20.28 -37.80
C GLN A 731 16.04 21.18 -38.88
N ASP A 732 16.04 20.74 -40.14
CA ASP A 732 15.59 21.53 -41.28
C ASP A 732 14.07 21.40 -41.51
N ALA A 733 13.47 20.29 -41.08
CA ALA A 733 12.04 20.02 -41.25
C ALA A 733 11.36 19.37 -40.02
N PRO A 734 11.47 19.95 -38.81
CA PRO A 734 10.99 19.31 -37.57
C PRO A 734 9.48 19.06 -37.57
N ASN A 735 8.68 19.90 -38.24
CA ASN A 735 7.24 19.70 -38.38
C ASN A 735 6.88 18.43 -39.16
N VAL A 736 7.69 18.06 -40.17
CA VAL A 736 7.45 16.85 -40.96
C VAL A 736 7.62 15.61 -40.10
N TYR A 737 8.68 15.57 -39.29
CA TYR A 737 9.00 14.44 -38.42
C TYR A 737 8.09 14.34 -37.19
N ASP A 738 7.80 15.46 -36.53
CA ASP A 738 7.08 15.46 -35.25
C ASP A 738 5.55 15.44 -35.42
N VAL A 739 5.02 15.93 -36.56
CA VAL A 739 3.57 16.09 -36.77
C VAL A 739 3.09 15.35 -38.00
N ASP A 740 3.58 15.69 -39.19
CA ASP A 740 3.02 15.20 -40.45
C ASP A 740 3.16 13.68 -40.60
N LEU A 741 4.36 13.14 -40.31
CA LEU A 741 4.65 11.72 -40.44
C LEU A 741 3.87 10.86 -39.42
N PRO A 742 3.86 11.15 -38.10
CA PRO A 742 3.04 10.40 -37.15
C PRO A 742 1.53 10.45 -37.46
N LEU A 743 1.02 11.61 -37.88
CA LEU A 743 -0.36 11.79 -38.31
C LEU A 743 -0.69 10.88 -39.49
N LEU A 744 0.13 10.93 -40.55
CA LEU A 744 -0.05 10.12 -41.75
C LEU A 744 0.00 8.62 -41.45
N CYS A 745 1.01 8.17 -40.69
CA CYS A 745 1.16 6.76 -40.34
C CYS A 745 -0.08 6.22 -39.60
N SER A 746 -0.63 7.02 -38.70
CA SER A 746 -1.81 6.64 -37.90
C SER A 746 -3.09 6.65 -38.73
N TYR A 747 -3.25 7.68 -39.58
CA TYR A 747 -4.38 7.81 -40.49
C TYR A 747 -4.43 6.63 -41.48
N LEU A 748 -3.33 6.36 -42.18
CA LEU A 748 -3.25 5.26 -43.14
C LEU A 748 -3.46 3.90 -42.48
N ALA A 749 -2.86 3.67 -41.30
CA ALA A 749 -3.05 2.42 -40.57
C ALA A 749 -4.51 2.19 -40.16
N TYR A 750 -5.20 3.23 -39.69
CA TYR A 750 -6.61 3.15 -39.31
C TYR A 750 -7.51 2.86 -40.51
N TRP A 751 -7.38 3.62 -41.60
CA TRP A 751 -8.22 3.44 -42.80
C TRP A 751 -7.90 2.17 -43.57
N TRP A 752 -6.64 1.71 -43.56
CA TRP A 752 -6.26 0.40 -44.09
C TRP A 752 -7.00 -0.76 -43.41
N GLN A 753 -7.14 -0.70 -42.08
CA GLN A 753 -7.85 -1.73 -41.32
C GLN A 753 -9.36 -1.79 -41.65
N LEU A 754 -9.96 -0.65 -42.02
CA LEU A 754 -11.38 -0.52 -42.37
C LEU A 754 -11.65 -0.73 -43.87
N GLY A 755 -10.61 -0.68 -44.70
CA GLY A 755 -10.71 -0.84 -46.15
C GLY A 755 -11.04 -2.27 -46.61
N PRO A 756 -11.36 -2.45 -47.90
CA PRO A 756 -11.77 -3.74 -48.47
C PRO A 756 -10.68 -4.83 -48.39
N ASP A 757 -9.41 -4.43 -48.37
CA ASP A 757 -8.23 -5.30 -48.27
C ASP A 757 -7.80 -5.55 -46.81
N GLY A 758 -8.48 -4.94 -45.84
CA GLY A 758 -8.19 -5.04 -44.41
C GLY A 758 -8.74 -6.30 -43.74
N PRO A 759 -8.22 -6.67 -42.55
CA PRO A 759 -8.67 -7.84 -41.79
C PRO A 759 -10.08 -7.69 -41.21
N ASN A 760 -10.53 -6.45 -40.94
CA ASN A 760 -11.86 -6.15 -40.40
C ASN A 760 -12.80 -5.68 -41.52
N ARG A 761 -13.23 -6.60 -42.39
CA ARG A 761 -14.20 -6.30 -43.46
C ARG A 761 -15.47 -5.68 -42.88
N THR A 762 -15.63 -4.38 -43.04
CA THR A 762 -16.91 -3.70 -42.80
C THR A 762 -17.46 -3.21 -44.14
N PRO A 763 -18.76 -3.43 -44.47
CA PRO A 763 -19.33 -3.04 -45.78
C PRO A 763 -19.50 -1.52 -45.98
N LEU A 764 -18.81 -0.69 -45.18
CA LEU A 764 -19.30 0.64 -44.80
C LEU A 764 -18.44 1.82 -45.29
N CYS A 765 -17.43 1.61 -46.12
CA CYS A 765 -16.69 2.70 -46.75
C CYS A 765 -16.45 2.43 -48.24
N MET A 766 -17.22 3.17 -49.05
CA MET A 766 -17.03 3.51 -50.47
C MET A 766 -17.01 2.38 -51.53
N PRO A 767 -17.67 2.58 -52.70
CA PRO A 767 -17.26 1.89 -53.92
C PRO A 767 -15.86 2.37 -54.30
N ALA A 768 -14.99 1.42 -54.62
CA ALA A 768 -13.57 1.61 -54.90
C ALA A 768 -13.25 2.81 -55.82
N PRO A 769 -12.24 3.65 -55.50
CA PRO A 769 -11.38 4.18 -56.55
C PRO A 769 -10.47 3.04 -57.06
N ALA A 770 -10.15 3.08 -58.34
CA ALA A 770 -9.27 2.15 -59.04
C ALA A 770 -7.94 1.87 -58.26
N PRO A 771 -7.30 0.70 -58.48
CA PRO A 771 -6.15 0.28 -57.68
C PRO A 771 -5.00 1.28 -57.79
N PHE A 772 -4.60 1.86 -56.66
CA PHE A 772 -3.35 2.63 -56.56
C PHE A 772 -2.15 1.66 -56.64
N PRO A 773 -1.23 1.81 -57.61
CA PRO A 773 -0.10 0.90 -57.80
C PRO A 773 1.10 1.23 -56.89
N ILE A 774 0.87 1.63 -55.64
CA ILE A 774 1.95 1.96 -54.68
C ILE A 774 2.02 0.95 -53.51
N ALA A 775 1.01 0.10 -53.33
CA ALA A 775 1.03 -0.95 -52.29
C ALA A 775 1.95 -2.17 -52.60
N GLN A 776 2.78 -2.11 -53.65
CA GLN A 776 3.69 -3.21 -54.02
C GLN A 776 5.18 -2.87 -53.97
N ARG A 777 5.59 -1.72 -53.41
CA ARG A 777 7.01 -1.49 -53.08
C ARG A 777 7.23 -1.67 -51.58
N PRO A 778 8.08 -2.63 -51.15
CA PRO A 778 8.47 -2.72 -49.76
C PRO A 778 9.36 -1.52 -49.43
N PHE A 779 8.77 -0.44 -48.93
CA PHE A 779 9.51 0.55 -48.15
C PHE A 779 9.86 -0.09 -46.81
N LEU A 780 10.93 -0.91 -46.81
CA LEU A 780 11.83 -1.30 -45.72
C LEU A 780 12.59 -2.57 -46.12
N GLY A 781 13.54 -2.42 -47.05
CA GLY A 781 14.63 -3.36 -47.24
C GLY A 781 15.93 -2.69 -46.83
N GLY A 782 16.44 -2.99 -45.62
CA GLY A 782 17.81 -2.69 -45.23
C GLY A 782 18.06 -1.38 -44.47
N ALA A 783 17.46 -1.22 -43.29
CA ALA A 783 18.03 -0.44 -42.20
C ALA A 783 17.60 -1.10 -40.88
N PRO A 784 18.48 -1.22 -39.86
CA PRO A 784 18.15 -1.96 -38.66
C PRO A 784 16.95 -1.31 -37.97
N THR A 785 15.98 -2.15 -37.62
CA THR A 785 14.78 -1.86 -36.82
C THR A 785 15.17 -1.50 -35.37
N GLU A 786 15.85 -0.38 -35.21
CA GLU A 786 16.15 0.28 -33.94
C GLU A 786 15.90 1.79 -34.09
N CYS A 787 14.63 2.18 -34.23
CA CYS A 787 14.15 3.47 -33.74
C CYS A 787 12.62 3.51 -33.73
N VAL A 788 12.06 3.97 -32.61
CA VAL A 788 10.61 4.09 -32.30
C VAL A 788 9.92 2.78 -31.90
N ARG A 789 10.53 2.06 -30.95
CA ARG A 789 9.75 1.43 -29.89
C ARG A 789 9.42 2.54 -28.90
N LEU A 790 8.18 3.01 -28.90
CA LEU A 790 7.64 3.94 -27.91
C LEU A 790 8.00 3.42 -26.52
N GLY A 791 8.64 4.26 -25.71
CA GLY A 791 8.92 3.98 -24.31
C GLY A 791 7.63 3.80 -23.54
N LEU A 792 7.18 2.55 -23.46
CA LEU A 792 6.24 2.03 -22.49
C LEU A 792 7.01 0.96 -21.71
N GLU A 793 7.51 1.33 -20.53
CA GLU A 793 7.81 0.34 -19.50
C GLU A 793 6.47 -0.22 -19.01
N GLU A 794 6.09 -1.40 -19.48
CA GLU A 794 5.15 -2.27 -18.78
C GLU A 794 5.77 -3.67 -18.68
N ASP A 795 6.03 -4.07 -17.43
CA ASP A 795 6.41 -5.42 -17.03
C ASP A 795 5.30 -6.42 -17.40
N ALA A 796 5.57 -7.33 -18.32
CA ALA A 796 4.74 -8.51 -18.55
C ALA A 796 5.62 -9.76 -18.58
N VAL A 797 5.52 -10.52 -17.49
CA VAL A 797 6.06 -11.87 -17.32
C VAL A 797 5.08 -12.88 -17.92
N GLU A 798 5.65 -13.97 -18.46
CA GLU A 798 5.10 -15.32 -18.67
C GLU A 798 4.72 -15.83 -20.08
N SER A 799 5.52 -16.84 -20.47
CA SER A 799 5.16 -18.14 -21.08
C SER A 799 4.79 -18.24 -22.57
N THR A 800 5.65 -18.91 -23.33
CA THR A 800 5.27 -20.03 -24.23
C THR A 800 6.53 -20.73 -24.77
N GLU A 801 6.71 -21.99 -24.39
CA GLU A 801 7.63 -22.93 -25.05
C GLU A 801 6.97 -23.53 -26.30
N ALA A 802 7.70 -23.63 -27.43
CA ALA A 802 7.67 -24.80 -28.31
C ALA A 802 8.72 -24.75 -29.44
N ARG A 803 9.68 -25.69 -29.35
CA ARG A 803 10.30 -26.54 -30.39
C ARG A 803 10.69 -25.96 -31.78
N GLY A 804 11.99 -26.06 -32.06
CA GLY A 804 12.54 -26.24 -33.42
C GLY A 804 14.06 -26.13 -33.44
N GLY A 805 14.78 -27.26 -33.54
CA GLY A 805 16.24 -27.31 -33.42
C GLY A 805 17.00 -27.45 -34.73
N ARG A 806 18.34 -27.32 -34.59
CA ARG A 806 19.46 -27.74 -35.48
C ARG A 806 19.71 -26.87 -36.73
N LEU A 807 20.92 -26.45 -37.15
CA LEU A 807 22.34 -26.76 -36.84
C LEU A 807 23.24 -25.63 -37.44
N LEU A 808 24.12 -25.01 -36.62
CA LEU A 808 25.59 -24.70 -36.76
C LEU A 808 26.23 -24.18 -38.10
N PRO A 809 27.51 -23.68 -38.12
CA PRO A 809 28.28 -22.79 -37.19
C PRO A 809 29.25 -21.76 -37.87
N HIS A 810 29.95 -20.95 -37.03
CA HIS A 810 31.11 -20.04 -37.24
C HIS A 810 30.78 -18.57 -37.60
N GLY A 811 31.26 -17.54 -36.90
CA GLY A 811 32.11 -17.42 -35.73
C GLY A 811 32.43 -15.93 -35.49
N ALA A 812 32.39 -15.48 -34.23
CA ALA A 812 33.11 -14.33 -33.65
C ALA A 812 32.50 -14.03 -32.27
N HIS A 813 33.10 -14.60 -31.22
CA HIS A 813 32.73 -14.31 -29.84
C HIS A 813 33.30 -12.94 -29.45
N LEU A 814 32.51 -11.88 -29.61
CA LEU A 814 32.70 -10.61 -28.90
C LEU A 814 31.72 -10.61 -27.72
N GLN A 815 32.26 -10.92 -26.54
CA GLN A 815 31.56 -10.81 -25.26
C GLN A 815 31.21 -9.33 -25.00
N PHE A 816 29.95 -8.98 -25.18
CA PHE A 816 29.36 -7.82 -24.51
C PHE A 816 29.06 -8.20 -23.06
N PRO A 817 29.44 -7.39 -22.04
CA PRO A 817 29.15 -7.72 -20.66
C PRO A 817 27.66 -7.55 -20.37
N GLU A 818 27.07 -8.60 -19.81
CA GLU A 818 25.73 -8.56 -19.20
C GLU A 818 25.65 -7.44 -18.15
N VAL A 819 24.49 -6.79 -18.12
CA VAL A 819 24.11 -5.75 -17.18
C VAL A 819 24.06 -6.35 -15.78
N THR A 820 25.15 -6.22 -15.04
CA THR A 820 25.21 -6.55 -13.61
C THR A 820 24.29 -5.63 -12.83
N SER A 821 23.36 -6.20 -12.06
CA SER A 821 22.41 -5.48 -11.22
C SER A 821 23.10 -4.49 -10.27
N LYS A 822 22.40 -3.40 -9.91
CA LYS A 822 22.87 -2.40 -8.93
C LYS A 822 23.33 -3.03 -7.60
N MET A 823 22.78 -4.18 -7.21
CA MET A 823 23.16 -4.92 -5.99
C MET A 823 24.60 -5.45 -6.03
N GLU A 824 25.08 -5.95 -7.17
CA GLU A 824 26.46 -6.45 -7.27
C GLU A 824 27.51 -5.34 -7.25
N LYS A 825 27.17 -4.15 -7.76
CA LYS A 825 28.03 -2.98 -7.63
C LYS A 825 28.07 -2.51 -6.18
N GLU A 826 26.95 -2.44 -5.46
CA GLU A 826 26.97 -2.06 -4.04
C GLU A 826 27.77 -3.03 -3.16
N ASP A 827 27.67 -4.34 -3.39
CA ASP A 827 28.39 -5.34 -2.61
C ASP A 827 29.90 -5.40 -2.91
N ARG A 828 30.32 -5.07 -4.14
CA ARG A 828 31.75 -4.88 -4.46
C ARG A 828 32.34 -3.65 -3.74
N TRP A 829 31.59 -2.56 -3.59
CA TRP A 829 32.06 -1.37 -2.86
C TRP A 829 32.08 -1.56 -1.34
N LYS A 830 31.19 -2.40 -0.78
CA LYS A 830 31.23 -2.78 0.63
C LYS A 830 32.50 -3.59 0.99
N LYS A 831 33.05 -4.37 0.04
CA LYS A 831 34.29 -5.15 0.25
C LYS A 831 35.59 -4.34 0.14
N VAL A 832 35.59 -3.13 -0.46
CA VAL A 832 36.83 -2.36 -0.72
C VAL A 832 37.07 -1.22 0.28
N LEU A 833 36.04 -0.72 0.96
CA LEU A 833 36.14 0.40 1.90
C LEU A 833 35.61 0.03 3.29
N THR A 834 36.52 -0.15 4.25
CA THR A 834 36.18 -0.34 5.67
C THR A 834 35.28 0.79 6.20
N LEU A 835 34.41 0.48 7.15
CA LEU A 835 33.50 1.47 7.78
C LEU A 835 34.27 2.68 8.36
N GLN A 836 35.47 2.45 8.90
CA GLN A 836 36.35 3.51 9.40
C GLN A 836 36.79 4.48 8.29
N ARG A 837 37.17 3.97 7.11
CA ARG A 837 37.54 4.81 5.96
C ARG A 837 36.35 5.59 5.41
N LYS A 838 35.14 5.02 5.41
CA LYS A 838 33.91 5.75 5.03
C LYS A 838 33.59 6.88 6.00
N ARG A 839 33.71 6.63 7.32
CA ARG A 839 33.53 7.67 8.35
C ARG A 839 34.58 8.78 8.22
N MET A 840 35.83 8.42 7.95
CA MET A 840 36.92 9.38 7.72
C MET A 840 36.65 10.23 6.47
N ALA A 841 36.18 9.63 5.37
CA ALA A 841 35.82 10.37 4.16
C ALA A 841 34.67 11.37 4.40
N ILE A 842 33.63 10.98 5.15
CA ILE A 842 32.54 11.90 5.54
C ILE A 842 33.07 13.02 6.46
N SER A 843 33.98 12.70 7.38
CA SER A 843 34.63 13.69 8.25
C SER A 843 35.52 14.66 7.47
N LEU A 844 36.12 14.23 6.35
CA LEU A 844 36.92 15.09 5.47
C LEU A 844 36.05 16.02 4.63
N ILE A 845 34.89 15.54 4.16
CA ILE A 845 33.91 16.37 3.43
C ILE A 845 33.29 17.42 4.35
N THR A 846 33.14 17.11 5.64
CA THR A 846 32.61 18.02 6.67
C THR A 846 33.70 18.81 7.40
N ALA A 847 34.97 18.67 7.00
CA ALA A 847 36.07 19.37 7.62
C ALA A 847 35.95 20.89 7.40
N SER A 848 36.22 21.67 8.45
CA SER A 848 36.16 23.13 8.37
C SER A 848 37.30 23.65 7.49
N HIS A 849 36.96 24.40 6.44
CA HIS A 849 37.94 25.06 5.59
C HIS A 849 38.74 26.13 6.34
N LEU A 850 40.00 26.36 5.91
CA LEU A 850 40.95 27.23 6.59
C LEU A 850 40.42 28.66 6.85
N TYR A 851 39.60 29.20 5.94
CA TYR A 851 39.01 30.54 6.09
C TYR A 851 37.93 30.65 7.19
N LYS A 852 37.44 29.51 7.70
CA LYS A 852 36.51 29.44 8.85
C LYS A 852 37.22 29.08 10.15
N VAL A 853 38.54 28.86 10.13
CA VAL A 853 39.32 28.49 11.32
C VAL A 853 39.74 29.77 12.06
N GLU A 854 39.54 29.78 13.38
CA GLU A 854 39.95 30.90 14.23
C GLU A 854 41.47 31.11 14.18
N LYS A 855 41.91 32.38 14.16
CA LYS A 855 43.30 32.77 13.90
C LYS A 855 44.33 32.04 14.78
N HIS A 856 44.02 31.82 16.06
CA HIS A 856 44.94 31.16 16.98
C HIS A 856 45.15 29.67 16.63
N ARG A 857 44.11 28.94 16.18
CA ARG A 857 44.25 27.57 15.68
C ARG A 857 44.99 27.54 14.35
N GLY A 858 44.74 28.52 13.48
CA GLY A 858 45.48 28.68 12.21
C GLY A 858 46.98 28.85 12.43
N ILE A 859 47.38 29.71 13.38
CA ILE A 859 48.80 29.91 13.74
C ILE A 859 49.42 28.63 14.29
N ASN A 860 48.69 27.89 15.14
CA ASN A 860 49.16 26.62 15.69
C ASN A 860 49.29 25.51 14.64
N PHE A 861 48.55 25.56 13.53
CA PHE A 861 48.78 24.68 12.38
C PHE A 861 49.97 25.14 11.52
N PHE A 862 50.18 26.45 11.40
CA PHE A 862 51.24 27.02 10.57
C PHE A 862 52.64 26.83 11.17
N MET A 863 52.84 27.10 12.47
CA MET A 863 54.16 27.09 13.11
C MET A 863 54.89 25.73 12.97
N PRO A 864 54.26 24.56 13.21
CA PRO A 864 54.91 23.27 13.02
C PRO A 864 55.22 22.98 11.55
N ALA A 865 54.34 23.37 10.63
CA ALA A 865 54.56 23.19 9.20
C ALA A 865 55.72 24.05 8.69
N PHE A 866 55.78 25.33 9.10
CA PHE A 866 56.88 26.24 8.77
C PHE A 866 58.21 25.76 9.33
N SER A 867 58.24 25.32 10.59
CA SER A 867 59.47 24.75 11.17
C SER A 867 59.95 23.52 10.41
N LYS A 868 59.05 22.61 10.01
CA LYS A 868 59.45 21.39 9.32
C LYS A 868 59.87 21.62 7.87
N LEU A 869 59.18 22.51 7.16
CA LEU A 869 59.36 22.73 5.73
C LEU A 869 60.42 23.79 5.40
N TRP A 870 60.70 24.73 6.31
CA TRP A 870 61.60 25.87 6.04
C TRP A 870 62.78 25.92 6.99
N LEU A 871 62.57 25.77 8.31
CA LEU A 871 63.66 25.91 9.29
C LEU A 871 64.59 24.69 9.33
N ASN A 872 64.11 23.50 8.95
CA ASN A 872 64.93 22.29 8.94
C ASN A 872 65.84 22.19 7.69
N GLU A 873 65.52 22.88 6.60
CA GLU A 873 66.34 22.93 5.38
C GLU A 873 67.32 24.11 5.38
N GLU A 874 67.17 25.06 6.32
CA GLU A 874 68.06 26.20 6.47
C GLU A 874 69.35 25.77 7.19
N ASP A 875 70.29 25.22 6.41
CA ASP A 875 71.62 24.82 6.89
C ASP A 875 72.47 26.07 7.20
N VAL A 876 72.36 26.57 8.43
CA VAL A 876 73.14 27.70 8.92
C VAL A 876 74.58 27.25 9.23
N GLY A 877 75.36 26.93 8.19
CA GLY A 877 76.83 26.97 8.17
C GLY A 877 77.59 26.31 9.34
N LYS A 878 76.99 25.36 10.06
CA LYS A 878 77.58 24.77 11.27
C LYS A 878 78.86 24.01 10.95
N ASP A 879 78.92 23.39 9.78
CA ASP A 879 80.09 22.63 9.32
C ASP A 879 81.28 23.53 8.98
N ARG A 880 81.04 24.78 8.57
CA ARG A 880 82.11 25.76 8.32
C ARG A 880 82.72 26.28 9.62
N LEU A 881 81.89 26.53 10.63
CA LEU A 881 82.35 26.90 11.97
C LEU A 881 83.15 25.77 12.64
N VAL A 882 82.68 24.53 12.51
CA VAL A 882 83.39 23.35 13.04
C VAL A 882 84.71 23.14 12.27
N ALA A 883 84.73 23.33 10.96
CA ALA A 883 85.96 23.27 10.16
C ALA A 883 86.98 24.35 10.59
N ASP A 884 86.56 25.60 10.77
CA ASP A 884 87.45 26.69 11.22
C ASP A 884 87.99 26.47 12.64
N ILE A 885 87.17 25.93 13.54
CA ILE A 885 87.62 25.53 14.88
C ILE A 885 88.61 24.36 14.79
N CYS A 886 88.34 23.36 13.95
CA CYS A 886 89.25 22.21 13.79
C CYS A 886 90.58 22.59 13.13
N VAL A 887 90.59 23.52 12.17
CA VAL A 887 91.81 24.04 11.52
C VAL A 887 92.64 24.87 12.51
N SER A 888 91.99 25.75 13.30
CA SER A 888 92.68 26.49 14.37
C SER A 888 93.17 25.59 15.51
N PHE A 889 92.52 24.43 15.76
CA PHE A 889 93.00 23.42 16.70
C PHE A 889 94.18 22.58 16.15
N ALA A 890 94.28 22.39 14.83
CA ALA A 890 95.38 21.64 14.21
C ALA A 890 96.71 22.42 14.21
N GLU A 891 96.66 23.76 14.11
CA GLU A 891 97.85 24.61 14.14
C GLU A 891 98.41 24.86 15.57
N GLY A 892 97.66 24.51 16.62
CA GLY A 892 98.00 24.79 18.02
C GLY A 892 98.63 23.65 18.83
N TRP A 893 98.78 22.44 18.29
CA TRP A 893 99.11 21.23 19.07
C TRP A 893 100.53 20.68 18.88
N SER A 894 101.54 21.57 18.86
CA SER A 894 102.97 21.19 18.99
C SER A 894 103.58 21.49 20.37
N ARG A 895 102.79 21.86 21.40
CA ARG A 895 103.31 22.03 22.77
C ARG A 895 102.29 21.65 23.85
N PHE A 896 102.70 20.67 24.66
CA PHE A 896 102.27 20.40 26.04
C PHE A 896 100.89 19.74 26.28
N ARG A 897 100.99 18.41 26.47
CA ARG A 897 100.05 17.52 27.16
C ARG A 897 99.56 18.07 28.52
N VAL A 898 98.35 17.61 28.89
CA VAL A 898 97.78 17.38 30.24
C VAL A 898 96.55 18.21 30.67
N LYS A 899 96.19 19.35 30.09
CA LYS A 899 95.00 20.11 30.58
C LYS A 899 93.67 19.93 29.82
N VAL A 900 93.62 19.17 28.73
CA VAL A 900 92.40 19.02 27.91
C VAL A 900 91.63 17.71 28.16
N LEU A 901 92.27 16.71 28.79
CA LEU A 901 91.60 15.50 29.27
C LEU A 901 90.52 15.77 30.33
N GLU A 902 90.55 16.93 30.99
CA GLU A 902 89.60 17.30 32.04
C GLU A 902 88.29 17.95 31.51
N ARG A 903 88.27 18.47 30.27
CA ARG A 903 87.09 19.15 29.70
C ARG A 903 86.21 18.25 28.85
N PHE A 904 86.77 17.24 28.16
CA PHE A 904 85.97 16.28 27.40
C PHE A 904 85.20 15.30 28.29
N LEU A 905 85.74 14.96 29.48
CA LEU A 905 85.09 14.08 30.45
C LEU A 905 83.92 14.74 31.22
N ARG A 906 83.76 16.07 31.18
CA ARG A 906 82.63 16.78 31.82
C ARG A 906 81.37 16.89 30.96
N VAL A 907 81.45 16.67 29.65
CA VAL A 907 80.28 16.74 28.74
C VAL A 907 79.53 15.40 28.63
N LEU A 908 80.22 14.28 28.85
CA LEU A 908 79.62 12.94 28.76
C LEU A 908 78.81 12.49 29.99
N VAL A 909 78.77 13.27 31.08
CA VAL A 909 78.17 12.84 32.37
C VAL A 909 76.78 13.45 32.66
N VAL A 910 76.22 14.33 31.81
CA VAL A 910 75.00 15.09 32.18
C VAL A 910 73.71 14.71 31.42
N ARG A 911 73.67 13.65 30.60
CA ARG A 911 72.39 13.18 30.00
C ARG A 911 72.21 11.67 30.02
N LYS A 912 72.10 11.13 31.25
CA LYS A 912 71.29 9.94 31.55
C LYS A 912 70.30 10.33 32.65
N ASN A 913 69.14 10.82 32.21
CA ASN A 913 67.81 10.70 32.80
C ASN A 913 66.80 11.31 31.84
#